data_AF-A0A5J5QUD7-F1
#
_entry.id   AF-A0A5J5QUD7-F1
#
_cell.length_a   1.000
_cell.length_b   1.000
_cell.length_c   1.000
_cell.angle_alpha   90.00
_cell.angle_beta   90.00
_cell.angle_gamma   90.00
#
_symmetry.space_group_name_H-M   'P 1'
#
loop_
_entity.id
_entity.type
_entity.pdbx_description
1 polymer ?
#
loop_
_entity_poly.entity_id
_entity_poly.type
_entity_poly.pdbx_seq_one_letter_code
_entity_poly.pdbx_strand_id
1 'polypeptide(L)'
;MDFTRKAKWTFVLVTILFSLVQLSSANHTSINDTSIEMIHVGLILDAQSWVGKIVDSCISMAISDFYSQNCHYQTKLVVHTRDSGGDPLLLLSQALVLLENFKLDAIIVAENSAGVKILAELGSRVKIPIISLFAAGLSLSSFEYPHLIQIGEDESSRAKAVAAIVEAFSWRSAILIYEDNDSARPILSSVTGFRLDQHVALLTSSTDKEIVEQLMKLMSLQMTVYVVHMLPILASRLFLNAKQLGMLSQGYAWITTDMITNFMNSMDPSVFESMQGVVGFKPHIPASKELRRFAIRWRSKNLNENKNLEEMEMNVYGIWSYDMVWAVATAAERVMTRHPHILHQETRLNMNFTTIRSSESGLVFMDEILQSRFKGISGGFQLTNGRLIPKEIEIVNVFKGDRIIGYWNPENGIASIMKEENHTETNSTSSSKLEGVIWPGGTMNIPKGWSLRGKRLRIGVPVTNQFRELISVVHDPQTNDIIVTGFCVDVFKEAVQSLDYEVHYDFIPFEDANGRMAGSYDDLILQVYHKNYDAVVGDITIISRRFAYVDFTLPFTDLGIGVVVPKIDNDIWVFLKPLCGDLWITVGAFFIFTGVVIWFIERPINEEFQGSPSEQIGMIFWYSFSTLVFSHSKYSMFNLNNLSVSFIQNHIVN
;
A
#
# COMPACT_ATOMS: atom_id res chain seq x y z
N MET A 1 43.39 -84.49 -68.02
CA MET A 1 43.83 -83.14 -67.61
C MET A 1 42.77 -82.13 -68.03
N ASP A 2 41.59 -82.09 -67.40
CA ASP A 2 40.57 -81.06 -67.73
C ASP A 2 39.40 -80.95 -66.74
N PHE A 3 39.68 -80.93 -65.42
CA PHE A 3 38.63 -80.67 -64.41
C PHE A 3 38.90 -79.45 -63.51
N THR A 4 40.12 -78.91 -63.54
CA THR A 4 40.52 -77.76 -62.71
C THR A 4 40.37 -76.40 -63.42
N ARG A 5 40.09 -76.39 -64.72
CA ARG A 5 39.95 -75.15 -65.52
C ARG A 5 38.50 -74.67 -65.67
N LYS A 6 37.50 -75.56 -65.56
CA LYS A 6 36.07 -75.19 -65.63
C LYS A 6 35.51 -74.63 -64.30
N ALA A 7 36.09 -74.98 -63.16
CA ALA A 7 35.65 -74.48 -61.85
C ALA A 7 36.06 -73.01 -61.59
N LYS A 8 37.19 -72.54 -62.17
CA LYS A 8 37.63 -71.14 -62.00
C LYS A 8 36.82 -70.15 -62.85
N TRP A 9 36.37 -70.55 -64.04
CA TRP A 9 35.55 -69.68 -64.89
C TRP A 9 34.10 -69.57 -64.41
N THR A 10 33.53 -70.63 -63.83
CA THR A 10 32.19 -70.59 -63.24
C THR A 10 32.15 -69.74 -61.96
N PHE A 11 33.20 -69.76 -61.14
CA PHE A 11 33.27 -68.92 -59.95
C PHE A 11 33.43 -67.43 -60.28
N VAL A 12 34.17 -67.08 -61.33
CA VAL A 12 34.33 -65.70 -61.81
C VAL A 12 33.07 -65.18 -62.51
N LEU A 13 32.34 -66.02 -63.25
CA LEU A 13 31.08 -65.61 -63.87
C LEU A 13 29.98 -65.37 -62.83
N VAL A 14 29.94 -66.18 -61.77
CA VAL A 14 28.94 -66.04 -60.69
C VAL A 14 29.23 -64.81 -59.82
N THR A 15 30.48 -64.44 -59.58
CA THR A 15 30.82 -63.21 -58.84
C THR A 15 30.60 -61.94 -59.66
N ILE A 16 30.76 -61.98 -60.99
CA ILE A 16 30.43 -60.86 -61.88
C ILE A 16 28.91 -60.70 -62.06
N LEU A 17 28.13 -61.79 -62.08
CA LEU A 17 26.67 -61.70 -62.07
C LEU A 17 26.12 -61.20 -60.73
N PHE A 18 26.74 -61.52 -59.60
CA PHE A 18 26.33 -60.99 -58.29
C PHE A 18 26.65 -59.50 -58.11
N SER A 19 27.73 -58.98 -58.73
CA SER A 19 28.06 -57.55 -58.69
C SER A 19 27.22 -56.71 -59.66
N LEU A 20 26.70 -57.28 -60.74
CA LEU A 20 25.78 -56.61 -61.67
C LEU A 20 24.32 -56.60 -61.20
N VAL A 21 23.90 -57.55 -60.36
CA VAL A 21 22.56 -57.53 -59.72
C VAL A 21 22.49 -56.56 -58.54
N GLN A 22 23.63 -56.19 -57.92
CA GLN A 22 23.67 -55.16 -56.86
C GLN A 22 23.73 -53.71 -57.36
N LEU A 23 23.79 -53.46 -58.68
CA LEU A 23 23.87 -52.11 -59.25
C LEU A 23 22.65 -51.73 -60.12
N SER A 24 21.50 -52.37 -59.92
CA SER A 24 20.24 -52.04 -60.65
C SER A 24 18.99 -51.91 -59.77
N SER A 25 19.10 -51.79 -58.45
CA SER A 25 17.99 -51.36 -57.59
C SER A 25 18.04 -49.87 -57.19
N ALA A 26 18.88 -49.07 -57.84
CA ALA A 26 18.79 -47.61 -57.83
C ALA A 26 17.80 -47.16 -58.91
N ASN A 27 16.51 -47.16 -58.57
CA ASN A 27 15.42 -46.33 -59.09
C ASN A 27 14.07 -47.00 -58.83
N HIS A 28 13.79 -47.31 -57.56
CA HIS A 28 12.45 -47.04 -57.07
C HIS A 28 12.54 -45.71 -56.36
N THR A 29 12.03 -44.66 -57.00
CA THR A 29 11.45 -43.54 -56.28
C THR A 29 10.35 -44.14 -55.39
N SER A 30 10.74 -44.57 -54.19
CA SER A 30 9.82 -44.62 -53.08
C SER A 30 9.35 -43.19 -52.91
N ILE A 31 8.08 -42.98 -53.23
CA ILE A 31 7.30 -41.87 -52.71
C ILE A 31 7.71 -41.75 -51.24
N ASN A 32 8.32 -40.64 -50.86
CA ASN A 32 8.63 -40.35 -49.46
C ASN A 32 7.30 -40.40 -48.69
N ASP A 33 7.03 -41.52 -48.04
CA ASP A 33 6.15 -41.56 -46.89
C ASP A 33 6.85 -40.64 -45.88
N THR A 34 6.35 -39.41 -45.77
CA THR A 34 6.88 -38.43 -44.82
C THR A 34 6.48 -38.92 -43.44
N SER A 35 7.37 -39.67 -42.78
CA SER A 35 7.16 -40.10 -41.41
C SER A 35 6.99 -38.86 -40.53
N ILE A 36 5.77 -38.65 -40.04
CA ILE A 36 5.46 -37.56 -39.10
C ILE A 36 6.28 -37.79 -37.84
N GLU A 37 7.09 -36.81 -37.48
CA GLU A 37 7.91 -36.86 -36.28
C GLU A 37 7.06 -36.61 -35.03
N MET A 38 7.21 -37.48 -34.03
CA MET A 38 6.46 -37.38 -32.78
C MET A 38 7.29 -36.64 -31.73
N ILE A 39 6.79 -35.48 -31.30
CA ILE A 39 7.43 -34.66 -30.25
C ILE A 39 6.74 -34.95 -28.92
N HIS A 40 7.50 -35.47 -27.95
CA HIS A 40 6.93 -35.93 -26.70
C HIS A 40 6.98 -34.85 -25.63
N VAL A 41 5.83 -34.55 -25.03
CA VAL A 41 5.70 -33.54 -23.98
C VAL A 41 5.07 -34.18 -22.75
N GLY A 42 5.67 -33.98 -21.57
CA GLY A 42 5.08 -34.41 -20.31
C GLY A 42 4.02 -33.40 -19.86
N LEU A 43 2.88 -33.85 -19.35
CA LEU A 43 1.89 -33.01 -18.67
C LEU A 43 1.68 -33.56 -17.26
N ILE A 44 1.91 -32.74 -16.24
CA ILE A 44 1.66 -33.09 -14.85
C ILE A 44 0.61 -32.13 -14.30
N LEU A 45 -0.47 -32.70 -13.76
CA LEU A 45 -1.60 -31.95 -13.23
C LEU A 45 -2.29 -32.73 -12.11
N ASP A 46 -3.04 -32.04 -11.26
CA ASP A 46 -3.99 -32.67 -10.35
C ASP A 46 -5.26 -33.02 -11.14
N ALA A 47 -5.44 -34.29 -11.48
CA ALA A 47 -6.56 -34.75 -12.31
C ALA A 47 -7.90 -34.68 -11.58
N GLN A 48 -7.90 -34.57 -10.26
CA GLN A 48 -9.11 -34.38 -9.46
C GLN A 48 -9.50 -32.91 -9.38
N SER A 49 -8.52 -32.01 -9.43
CA SER A 49 -8.75 -30.56 -9.41
C SER A 49 -9.56 -30.06 -10.60
N TRP A 50 -10.30 -29.00 -10.32
CA TRP A 50 -11.00 -28.17 -11.29
C TRP A 50 -10.07 -27.60 -12.37
N VAL A 51 -8.92 -27.07 -11.97
CA VAL A 51 -7.91 -26.55 -12.90
C VAL A 51 -7.43 -27.65 -13.82
N GLY A 52 -7.01 -28.79 -13.28
CA GLY A 52 -6.43 -29.89 -14.05
C GLY A 52 -7.39 -30.39 -15.13
N LYS A 53 -8.67 -30.55 -14.79
CA LYS A 53 -9.72 -30.95 -15.76
C LYS A 53 -9.92 -29.93 -16.88
N ILE A 54 -9.93 -28.63 -16.57
CA ILE A 54 -10.05 -27.58 -17.58
C ILE A 54 -8.82 -27.61 -18.49
N VAL A 55 -7.62 -27.62 -17.90
CA VAL A 55 -6.35 -27.56 -18.62
C VAL A 55 -6.19 -28.77 -19.55
N ASP A 56 -6.44 -29.99 -19.07
CA ASP A 56 -6.33 -31.21 -19.87
C ASP A 56 -7.27 -31.19 -21.09
N SER A 57 -8.51 -30.75 -20.90
CA SER A 57 -9.50 -30.59 -21.97
C SER A 57 -9.07 -29.50 -22.98
N CYS A 58 -8.58 -28.35 -22.50
CA CYS A 58 -8.09 -27.26 -23.33
C CYS A 58 -6.85 -27.64 -24.15
N ILE A 59 -5.88 -28.34 -23.54
CA ILE A 59 -4.68 -28.85 -24.22
C ILE A 59 -5.07 -29.83 -25.33
N SER A 60 -5.96 -30.78 -25.04
CA SER A 60 -6.45 -31.74 -26.01
C SER A 60 -7.13 -31.07 -27.21
N MET A 61 -7.97 -30.05 -26.95
CA MET A 61 -8.60 -29.26 -28.02
C MET A 61 -7.56 -28.45 -28.81
N ALA A 62 -6.59 -27.84 -28.14
CA ALA A 62 -5.54 -27.04 -28.77
C ALA A 62 -4.70 -27.85 -29.75
N ILE A 63 -4.29 -29.08 -29.37
CA ILE A 63 -3.55 -29.99 -30.25
C ILE A 63 -4.38 -30.33 -31.49
N SER A 64 -5.65 -30.69 -31.30
CA SER A 64 -6.56 -31.02 -32.40
C SER A 64 -6.74 -29.82 -33.35
N ASP A 65 -7.00 -28.63 -32.81
CA ASP A 65 -7.23 -27.43 -33.60
C ASP A 65 -5.95 -27.01 -34.35
N PHE A 66 -4.79 -27.02 -33.69
CA PHE A 66 -3.51 -26.64 -34.27
C PHE A 66 -3.16 -27.50 -35.48
N TYR A 67 -3.21 -28.84 -35.34
CA TYR A 67 -2.85 -29.75 -36.44
C TYR A 67 -3.93 -29.84 -37.52
N SER A 68 -5.19 -29.52 -37.20
CA SER A 68 -6.22 -29.37 -38.24
C SER A 68 -5.95 -28.16 -39.14
N GLN A 69 -5.45 -27.07 -38.57
CA GLN A 69 -5.11 -25.85 -39.32
C GLN A 69 -3.74 -25.94 -40.02
N ASN A 70 -2.83 -26.72 -39.45
CA ASN A 70 -1.48 -26.93 -39.96
C ASN A 70 -1.26 -28.37 -40.44
N CYS A 71 -2.18 -28.90 -41.26
CA CYS A 71 -2.15 -30.28 -41.73
C CYS A 71 -0.93 -30.65 -42.60
N HIS A 72 -0.16 -29.64 -43.04
CA HIS A 72 1.06 -29.78 -43.83
C HIS A 72 2.33 -29.91 -42.97
N TYR A 73 2.23 -29.74 -41.65
CA TYR A 73 3.35 -29.84 -40.73
C TYR A 73 3.81 -31.28 -40.60
N GLN A 74 5.12 -31.45 -40.41
CA GLN A 74 5.77 -32.76 -40.32
C GLN A 74 5.97 -33.22 -38.88
N THR A 75 5.56 -32.42 -37.90
CA THR A 75 5.62 -32.77 -36.48
C THR A 75 4.23 -33.04 -35.90
N LYS A 76 4.17 -33.84 -34.84
CA LYS A 76 2.96 -34.04 -34.02
C LYS A 76 3.29 -34.12 -32.54
N LEU A 77 2.66 -33.27 -31.74
CA LEU A 77 2.77 -33.34 -30.28
C LEU A 77 2.07 -34.59 -29.74
N VAL A 78 2.78 -35.31 -28.88
CA VAL A 78 2.26 -36.43 -28.08
C VAL A 78 2.41 -36.06 -26.62
N VAL A 79 1.28 -35.79 -25.96
CA VAL A 79 1.24 -35.40 -24.55
C VAL A 79 1.08 -36.63 -23.67
N HIS A 80 1.97 -36.78 -22.69
CA HIS A 80 1.95 -37.84 -21.68
C HIS A 80 1.47 -37.27 -20.35
N THR A 81 0.17 -37.40 -20.08
CA THR A 81 -0.45 -36.89 -18.85
C THR A 81 -0.17 -37.80 -17.65
N ARG A 82 0.19 -37.21 -16.51
CA ARG A 82 0.33 -37.87 -15.20
C ARG A 82 -0.40 -37.09 -14.12
N ASP A 83 -1.02 -37.83 -13.22
CA ASP A 83 -1.74 -37.29 -12.07
C ASP A 83 -0.80 -37.14 -10.87
N SER A 84 -0.67 -35.91 -10.38
CA SER A 84 0.06 -35.58 -9.15
C SER A 84 -0.81 -35.64 -7.89
N GLY A 85 -2.14 -35.69 -8.04
CA GLY A 85 -3.08 -35.54 -6.92
C GLY A 85 -2.89 -34.25 -6.09
N GLY A 86 -2.21 -33.24 -6.65
CA GLY A 86 -1.87 -31.99 -5.94
C GLY A 86 -0.74 -32.13 -4.91
N ASP A 87 -0.06 -33.27 -4.84
CA ASP A 87 1.05 -33.51 -3.90
C ASP A 87 2.41 -33.16 -4.55
N PRO A 88 3.22 -32.27 -3.93
CA PRO A 88 4.52 -31.87 -4.48
C PRO A 88 5.53 -33.01 -4.66
N LEU A 89 5.52 -34.02 -3.79
CA LEU A 89 6.41 -35.19 -3.91
C LEU A 89 5.93 -36.11 -5.02
N LEU A 90 4.61 -36.27 -5.17
CA LEU A 90 4.05 -37.04 -6.27
C LEU A 90 4.31 -36.36 -7.62
N LEU A 91 4.22 -35.02 -7.71
CA LEU A 91 4.64 -34.27 -8.92
C LEU A 91 6.08 -34.62 -9.33
N LEU A 92 7.01 -34.63 -8.37
CA LEU A 92 8.42 -34.95 -8.64
C LEU A 92 8.59 -36.41 -9.07
N SER A 93 7.89 -37.33 -8.39
CA SER A 93 7.89 -38.75 -8.75
C SER A 93 7.35 -38.96 -10.18
N GLN A 94 6.24 -38.33 -10.55
CA GLN A 94 5.66 -38.44 -11.88
C GLN A 94 6.57 -37.84 -12.95
N ALA A 95 7.27 -36.74 -12.66
CA ALA A 95 8.26 -36.17 -13.57
C ALA A 95 9.41 -37.13 -13.86
N LEU A 96 9.93 -37.81 -12.82
CA LEU A 96 10.98 -38.82 -12.99
C LEU A 96 10.47 -40.02 -13.82
N VAL A 97 9.26 -40.51 -13.54
CA VAL A 97 8.63 -41.59 -14.32
C VAL A 97 8.51 -41.20 -15.81
N LEU A 98 8.17 -39.95 -16.12
CA LEU A 98 8.10 -39.48 -17.50
C LEU A 98 9.49 -39.45 -18.17
N LEU A 99 10.51 -38.96 -17.47
CA LEU A 99 11.89 -38.85 -17.97
C LEU A 99 12.60 -40.20 -18.13
N GLU A 100 12.19 -41.24 -17.40
CA GLU A 100 12.69 -42.62 -17.57
C GLU A 100 12.08 -43.29 -18.80
N ASN A 101 10.77 -43.11 -19.00
CA ASN A 101 10.00 -43.84 -20.00
C ASN A 101 10.07 -43.19 -21.39
N PHE A 102 10.15 -41.86 -21.45
CA PHE A 102 10.07 -41.10 -22.70
C PHE A 102 11.25 -40.14 -22.86
N LYS A 103 11.66 -39.89 -24.11
CA LYS A 103 12.52 -38.75 -24.43
C LYS A 103 11.62 -37.53 -24.54
N LEU A 104 11.56 -36.70 -23.50
CA LEU A 104 10.73 -35.51 -23.48
C LEU A 104 11.47 -34.29 -24.05
N ASP A 105 10.76 -33.46 -24.79
CA ASP A 105 11.24 -32.16 -25.28
C ASP A 105 10.76 -30.99 -24.41
N ALA A 106 9.69 -31.18 -23.63
CA ALA A 106 9.23 -30.25 -22.61
C ALA A 106 8.41 -30.97 -21.52
N ILE A 107 8.30 -30.36 -20.35
CA ILE A 107 7.37 -30.75 -19.29
C ILE A 107 6.48 -29.55 -18.96
N ILE A 108 5.17 -29.74 -19.06
CA ILE A 108 4.14 -28.79 -18.67
C ILE A 108 3.65 -29.15 -17.26
N VAL A 109 3.59 -28.16 -16.38
CA VAL A 109 3.01 -28.28 -15.04
C VAL A 109 1.80 -27.37 -14.92
N ALA A 110 0.66 -27.96 -14.59
CA ALA A 110 -0.63 -27.27 -14.48
C ALA A 110 -1.16 -27.22 -13.05
N GLU A 111 -0.27 -27.07 -12.07
CA GLU A 111 -0.62 -26.92 -10.66
C GLU A 111 0.23 -25.87 -9.95
N ASN A 112 -0.35 -25.23 -8.93
CA ASN A 112 0.38 -24.34 -8.03
C ASN A 112 1.03 -25.17 -6.92
N SER A 113 2.25 -25.66 -7.16
CA SER A 113 2.93 -26.62 -6.29
C SER A 113 4.32 -26.16 -5.91
N ALA A 114 4.69 -26.35 -4.64
CA ALA A 114 6.05 -26.12 -4.15
C ALA A 114 7.10 -26.99 -4.89
N GLY A 115 6.66 -28.10 -5.50
CA GLY A 115 7.51 -29.01 -6.27
C GLY A 115 8.07 -28.39 -7.56
N VAL A 116 7.46 -27.32 -8.08
CA VAL A 116 7.89 -26.67 -9.34
C VAL A 116 9.33 -26.16 -9.26
N LYS A 117 9.77 -25.65 -8.10
CA LYS A 117 11.14 -25.17 -7.91
C LYS A 117 12.18 -26.29 -8.10
N ILE A 118 11.92 -27.43 -7.47
CA ILE A 118 12.80 -28.61 -7.58
C ILE A 118 12.74 -29.15 -9.01
N LEU A 119 11.57 -29.11 -9.64
CA LEU A 119 11.42 -29.52 -11.03
C LEU A 119 12.18 -28.59 -12.00
N ALA A 120 12.23 -27.28 -11.73
CA ALA A 120 13.00 -26.32 -12.53
C ALA A 120 14.51 -26.56 -12.44
N GLU A 121 15.01 -26.92 -11.26
CA GLU A 121 16.40 -27.38 -11.05
C GLU A 121 16.66 -28.67 -11.83
N LEU A 122 15.73 -29.64 -11.75
CA LEU A 122 15.83 -30.89 -12.52
C LEU A 122 15.86 -30.61 -14.02
N GLY A 123 14.95 -29.78 -14.52
CA GLY A 123 14.87 -29.35 -15.93
C GLY A 123 16.17 -28.74 -16.41
N SER A 124 16.83 -27.93 -15.57
CA SER A 124 18.14 -27.34 -15.89
C SER A 124 19.26 -28.37 -15.99
N ARG A 125 19.21 -29.46 -15.20
CA ARG A 125 20.17 -30.56 -15.27
C ARG A 125 19.96 -31.45 -16.49
N VAL A 126 18.71 -31.73 -16.84
CA VAL A 126 18.37 -32.56 -18.01
C VAL A 126 18.26 -31.76 -19.32
N LYS A 127 18.43 -30.43 -19.24
CA LYS A 127 18.32 -29.46 -20.33
C LYS A 127 16.93 -29.47 -21.01
N ILE A 128 15.87 -29.69 -20.24
CA ILE A 128 14.49 -29.73 -20.75
C ILE A 128 13.71 -28.53 -20.19
N PRO A 129 13.01 -27.76 -21.03
CA PRO A 129 12.17 -26.66 -20.56
C PRO A 129 11.00 -27.16 -19.71
N ILE A 130 10.83 -26.52 -18.56
CA ILE A 130 9.70 -26.69 -17.66
C ILE A 130 8.76 -25.51 -17.87
N ILE A 131 7.52 -25.78 -18.29
CA ILE A 131 6.50 -24.77 -18.57
C ILE A 131 5.47 -24.82 -17.45
N SER A 132 5.50 -23.85 -16.55
CA SER A 132 4.52 -23.71 -15.45
C SER A 132 3.37 -22.80 -15.87
N LEU A 133 2.14 -23.27 -15.73
CA LEU A 133 0.94 -22.44 -15.93
C LEU A 133 0.69 -21.45 -14.78
N PHE A 134 1.29 -21.70 -13.62
CA PHE A 134 1.18 -20.88 -12.43
C PHE A 134 2.49 -20.14 -12.15
N ALA A 135 2.39 -18.96 -11.53
CA ALA A 135 3.55 -18.27 -10.98
C ALA A 135 4.01 -19.01 -9.71
N ALA A 136 5.28 -19.44 -9.65
CA ALA A 136 5.77 -20.36 -8.63
C ALA A 136 6.23 -19.67 -7.31
N GLY A 137 5.57 -18.58 -6.92
CA GLY A 137 5.64 -17.97 -5.58
C GLY A 137 7.00 -17.39 -5.17
N LEU A 138 7.96 -17.35 -6.07
CA LEU A 138 9.31 -16.88 -5.79
C LEU A 138 9.76 -16.00 -6.93
N SER A 139 10.61 -15.03 -6.59
CA SER A 139 11.50 -14.33 -7.51
C SER A 139 12.50 -15.32 -8.14
N LEU A 140 11.99 -16.37 -8.78
CA LEU A 140 12.72 -17.22 -9.72
C LEU A 140 13.00 -16.31 -10.90
N SER A 141 14.07 -15.55 -10.76
CA SER A 141 14.63 -14.81 -11.88
C SER A 141 14.95 -15.83 -12.95
N SER A 142 14.76 -15.47 -14.22
CA SER A 142 15.23 -16.28 -15.35
C SER A 142 16.73 -16.59 -15.26
N PHE A 143 17.47 -15.86 -14.43
CA PHE A 143 18.88 -16.11 -14.12
C PHE A 143 19.12 -17.32 -13.21
N GLU A 144 18.25 -17.57 -12.23
CA GLU A 144 18.41 -18.69 -11.30
C GLU A 144 17.91 -20.02 -11.91
N TYR A 145 16.87 -19.95 -12.73
CA TYR A 145 16.26 -21.12 -13.39
C TYR A 145 16.07 -20.87 -14.89
N PRO A 146 17.14 -21.02 -15.70
CA PRO A 146 17.10 -20.66 -17.12
C PRO A 146 16.13 -21.51 -17.92
N HIS A 147 15.80 -22.73 -17.47
CA HIS A 147 14.89 -23.65 -18.18
C HIS A 147 13.42 -23.53 -17.76
N LEU A 148 13.05 -22.52 -16.96
CA LEU A 148 11.68 -22.33 -16.48
C LEU A 148 10.96 -21.26 -17.31
N ILE A 149 9.82 -21.63 -17.89
CA ILE A 149 8.87 -20.73 -18.53
C ILE A 149 7.63 -20.65 -17.66
N GLN A 150 7.14 -19.45 -17.39
CA GLN A 150 5.95 -19.19 -16.57
C GLN A 150 4.90 -18.47 -17.39
N ILE A 151 3.70 -19.06 -17.48
CA ILE A 151 2.57 -18.46 -18.20
C ILE A 151 1.68 -17.64 -17.25
N GLY A 152 1.73 -17.92 -15.95
CA GLY A 152 0.94 -17.22 -14.94
C GLY A 152 1.37 -15.77 -14.71
N GLU A 153 0.46 -15.00 -14.12
CA GLU A 153 0.63 -13.56 -13.87
C GLU A 153 1.73 -13.24 -12.84
N ASP A 154 2.51 -12.20 -13.15
CA ASP A 154 3.66 -11.72 -12.39
C ASP A 154 3.29 -11.26 -10.96
N GLU A 155 4.01 -11.75 -9.96
CA GLU A 155 3.68 -11.49 -8.56
C GLU A 155 3.95 -10.05 -8.13
N SER A 156 4.94 -9.38 -8.74
CA SER A 156 5.21 -7.97 -8.48
C SER A 156 4.06 -7.09 -8.97
N SER A 157 3.55 -7.38 -10.16
CA SER A 157 2.40 -6.69 -10.76
C SER A 157 1.15 -6.84 -9.88
N ARG A 158 0.88 -8.05 -9.38
CA ARG A 158 -0.20 -8.32 -8.42
C ARG A 158 -0.07 -7.49 -7.14
N ALA A 159 1.10 -7.49 -6.51
CA ALA A 159 1.34 -6.74 -5.28
C ALA A 159 1.16 -5.23 -5.48
N LYS A 160 1.62 -4.69 -6.62
CA LYS A 160 1.45 -3.29 -7.00
C LYS A 160 -0.01 -2.93 -7.28
N ALA A 161 -0.78 -3.82 -7.90
CA ALA A 161 -2.21 -3.60 -8.12
C ALA A 161 -3.00 -3.53 -6.80
N VAL A 162 -2.69 -4.43 -5.85
CA VAL A 162 -3.25 -4.38 -4.48
C VAL A 162 -2.87 -3.07 -3.79
N ALA A 163 -1.59 -2.68 -3.85
CA ALA A 163 -1.10 -1.42 -3.28
C ALA A 163 -1.87 -0.22 -3.83
N ALA A 164 -2.05 -0.18 -5.14
CA ALA A 164 -2.73 0.92 -5.82
C ALA A 164 -4.19 1.07 -5.37
N ILE A 165 -4.91 -0.02 -5.10
CA ILE A 165 -6.28 0.03 -4.56
C ILE A 165 -6.29 0.57 -3.13
N VAL A 166 -5.38 0.09 -2.27
CA VAL A 166 -5.29 0.55 -0.88
C VAL A 166 -5.00 2.05 -0.81
N GLU A 167 -4.08 2.52 -1.65
CA GLU A 167 -3.73 3.94 -1.79
C GLU A 167 -4.89 4.75 -2.38
N ALA A 168 -5.59 4.24 -3.39
CA ALA A 168 -6.71 4.93 -4.04
C ALA A 168 -7.84 5.28 -3.08
N PHE A 169 -8.12 4.42 -2.10
CA PHE A 169 -9.13 4.65 -1.07
C PHE A 169 -8.57 5.29 0.21
N SER A 170 -7.32 5.76 0.19
CA SER A 170 -6.66 6.45 1.31
C SER A 170 -6.64 5.65 2.62
N TRP A 171 -6.59 4.32 2.53
CA TRP A 171 -6.48 3.47 3.72
C TRP A 171 -5.04 3.45 4.22
N ARG A 172 -4.86 3.69 5.53
CA ARG A 172 -3.53 3.74 6.17
C ARG A 172 -2.90 2.37 6.40
N SER A 173 -3.71 1.34 6.56
CA SER A 173 -3.28 -0.02 6.88
C SER A 173 -4.29 -1.05 6.38
N ALA A 174 -3.80 -2.23 6.02
CA ALA A 174 -4.62 -3.38 5.65
C ALA A 174 -4.00 -4.66 6.23
N ILE A 175 -4.84 -5.66 6.50
CA ILE A 175 -4.40 -6.95 7.04
C ILE A 175 -4.36 -7.97 5.91
N LEU A 176 -3.21 -8.62 5.72
CA LEU A 176 -3.10 -9.74 4.77
C LEU A 176 -3.45 -11.05 5.45
N ILE A 177 -4.45 -11.75 4.94
CA ILE A 177 -4.78 -13.12 5.29
C ILE A 177 -4.31 -13.99 4.14
N TYR A 178 -3.35 -14.88 4.40
CA TYR A 178 -2.76 -15.70 3.36
C TYR A 178 -2.62 -17.15 3.77
N GLU A 179 -2.52 -18.02 2.77
CA GLU A 179 -2.21 -19.43 3.00
C GLU A 179 -0.72 -19.59 3.33
N ASP A 180 -0.40 -20.31 4.41
CA ASP A 180 0.98 -20.49 4.91
C ASP A 180 1.83 -21.35 3.95
N ASN A 181 2.21 -20.73 2.85
CA ASN A 181 3.04 -21.27 1.78
C ASN A 181 3.88 -20.14 1.17
N ASP A 182 4.75 -20.46 0.22
CA ASP A 182 5.65 -19.48 -0.37
C ASP A 182 4.93 -18.45 -1.29
N SER A 183 3.68 -18.70 -1.69
CA SER A 183 2.97 -17.87 -2.67
C SER A 183 2.70 -16.43 -2.22
N ALA A 184 2.59 -16.21 -0.90
CA ALA A 184 2.33 -14.88 -0.34
C ALA A 184 3.59 -14.05 -0.10
N ARG A 185 4.80 -14.65 -0.13
CA ARG A 185 6.05 -13.94 0.15
C ARG A 185 6.29 -12.73 -0.77
N PRO A 186 6.03 -12.79 -2.09
CA PRO A 186 6.19 -11.64 -2.97
C PRO A 186 5.28 -10.47 -2.58
N ILE A 187 4.07 -10.75 -2.08
CA ILE A 187 3.14 -9.72 -1.61
C ILE A 187 3.68 -9.09 -0.32
N LEU A 188 4.25 -9.89 0.58
CA LEU A 188 4.87 -9.40 1.80
C LEU A 188 6.13 -8.55 1.54
N SER A 189 6.92 -8.86 0.51
CA SER A 189 8.20 -8.19 0.24
C SER A 189 8.12 -7.01 -0.75
N SER A 190 7.19 -7.04 -1.70
CA SER A 190 7.11 -6.06 -2.81
C SER A 190 6.29 -4.82 -2.48
N VAL A 191 5.63 -4.82 -1.34
CA VAL A 191 4.78 -3.72 -0.89
C VAL A 191 5.66 -2.63 -0.27
N THR A 192 6.13 -1.72 -1.12
CA THR A 192 6.81 -0.49 -0.69
C THR A 192 5.81 0.67 -0.83
N GLY A 193 5.05 0.96 0.23
CA GLY A 193 4.13 2.10 0.22
C GLY A 193 2.97 2.02 1.22
N PHE A 194 2.48 0.81 1.54
CA PHE A 194 1.44 0.61 2.55
C PHE A 194 1.93 -0.27 3.72
N ARG A 195 1.47 0.05 4.93
CA ARG A 195 1.81 -0.69 6.15
C ARG A 195 0.97 -1.97 6.23
N LEU A 196 1.57 -3.06 5.78
CA LEU A 196 1.12 -4.43 6.03
C LEU A 196 1.61 -4.92 7.40
N ASP A 197 1.45 -4.07 8.43
CA ASP A 197 2.02 -4.30 9.76
C ASP A 197 1.45 -5.55 10.44
N GLN A 198 0.31 -6.06 9.95
CA GLN A 198 -0.32 -7.28 10.44
C GLN A 198 -0.68 -8.23 9.30
N HIS A 199 -0.30 -9.49 9.47
CA HIS A 199 -0.62 -10.56 8.55
C HIS A 199 -0.94 -11.84 9.33
N VAL A 200 -1.83 -12.65 8.77
CA VAL A 200 -2.25 -13.93 9.33
C VAL A 200 -2.00 -15.01 8.30
N ALA A 201 -1.18 -15.99 8.70
CA ALA A 201 -0.95 -17.20 7.94
C ALA A 201 -1.95 -18.28 8.38
N LEU A 202 -2.62 -18.91 7.41
CA LEU A 202 -3.52 -20.04 7.63
C LEU A 202 -2.97 -21.25 6.90
N LEU A 203 -2.85 -22.39 7.60
CA LEU A 203 -2.50 -23.65 6.96
C LEU A 203 -3.64 -24.13 6.06
N THR A 204 -3.33 -24.79 4.94
CA THR A 204 -4.34 -25.43 4.07
C THR A 204 -5.22 -26.41 4.84
N SER A 205 -4.66 -27.07 5.87
CA SER A 205 -5.34 -28.01 6.76
C SER A 205 -6.09 -27.36 7.93
N SER A 206 -6.10 -26.02 8.04
CA SER A 206 -6.74 -25.31 9.16
C SER A 206 -8.20 -25.70 9.28
N THR A 207 -8.68 -25.98 10.49
CA THR A 207 -10.07 -26.30 10.80
C THR A 207 -10.94 -25.04 10.85
N ASP A 208 -12.27 -25.17 10.74
CA ASP A 208 -13.16 -24.00 10.77
C ASP A 208 -13.06 -23.27 12.12
N LYS A 209 -12.83 -24.03 13.20
CA LYS A 209 -12.61 -23.49 14.53
C LYS A 209 -11.36 -22.60 14.60
N GLU A 210 -10.26 -23.02 13.99
CA GLU A 210 -9.02 -22.24 13.93
C GLU A 210 -9.19 -20.97 13.08
N ILE A 211 -9.88 -21.08 11.94
CA ILE A 211 -10.21 -19.93 11.08
C ILE A 211 -11.05 -18.91 11.88
N VAL A 212 -12.09 -19.36 12.57
CA VAL A 212 -12.94 -18.50 13.41
C VAL A 212 -12.15 -17.85 14.53
N GLU A 213 -11.25 -18.57 15.20
CA GLU A 213 -10.40 -18.01 16.26
C GLU A 213 -9.50 -16.89 15.72
N GLN A 214 -8.88 -17.08 14.55
CA GLN A 214 -8.08 -16.06 13.91
C GLN A 214 -8.92 -14.85 13.50
N LEU A 215 -10.10 -15.06 12.91
CA LEU A 215 -11.01 -13.97 12.56
C LEU A 215 -11.45 -13.17 13.79
N MET A 216 -11.75 -13.82 14.92
CA MET A 216 -12.06 -13.13 16.18
C MET A 216 -10.88 -12.30 16.70
N LYS A 217 -9.64 -12.79 16.59
CA LYS A 217 -8.44 -12.00 16.89
C LYS A 217 -8.35 -10.78 15.98
N LEU A 218 -8.61 -10.94 14.69
CA LEU A 218 -8.61 -9.82 13.74
C LEU A 218 -9.68 -8.77 14.04
N MET A 219 -10.87 -9.19 14.50
CA MET A 219 -11.93 -8.26 14.92
C MET A 219 -11.50 -7.37 16.09
N SER A 220 -10.60 -7.85 16.97
CA SER A 220 -10.08 -7.06 18.09
C SER A 220 -9.09 -5.97 17.68
N LEU A 221 -8.54 -6.02 16.46
CA LEU A 221 -7.50 -5.12 15.96
C LEU A 221 -8.04 -3.80 15.40
N GLN A 222 -9.37 -3.62 15.40
CA GLN A 222 -10.07 -2.41 14.93
C GLN A 222 -9.81 -2.03 13.47
N MET A 223 -9.15 -2.87 12.68
CA MET A 223 -8.96 -2.68 11.24
C MET A 223 -10.08 -3.39 10.47
N THR A 224 -10.51 -2.79 9.35
CA THR A 224 -11.61 -3.36 8.54
C THR A 224 -11.25 -3.58 7.08
N VAL A 225 -9.99 -3.39 6.69
CA VAL A 225 -9.48 -3.70 5.35
C VAL A 225 -8.71 -5.01 5.39
N TYR A 226 -9.18 -6.01 4.64
CA TYR A 226 -8.56 -7.33 4.54
C TYR A 226 -8.15 -7.62 3.09
N VAL A 227 -6.91 -8.04 2.90
CA VAL A 227 -6.40 -8.59 1.64
C VAL A 227 -6.30 -10.10 1.79
N VAL A 228 -6.83 -10.87 0.85
CA VAL A 228 -6.90 -12.33 0.93
C VAL A 228 -6.14 -12.96 -0.23
N HIS A 229 -5.15 -13.80 0.09
CA HIS A 229 -4.32 -14.53 -0.87
C HIS A 229 -4.19 -16.01 -0.48
N MET A 230 -5.05 -16.86 -1.02
CA MET A 230 -5.08 -18.29 -0.73
C MET A 230 -5.81 -19.06 -1.82
N LEU A 231 -5.72 -20.40 -1.79
CA LEU A 231 -6.47 -21.26 -2.71
C LEU A 231 -8.01 -21.19 -2.48
N PRO A 232 -8.82 -21.41 -3.53
CA PRO A 232 -10.28 -21.35 -3.49
C PRO A 232 -10.95 -22.16 -2.36
N ILE A 233 -10.41 -23.34 -2.04
CA ILE A 233 -10.97 -24.23 -1.01
C ILE A 233 -10.89 -23.58 0.38
N LEU A 234 -9.74 -23.02 0.73
CA LEU A 234 -9.54 -22.33 2.01
C LEU A 234 -10.30 -21.00 2.04
N ALA A 235 -10.28 -20.25 0.92
CA ALA A 235 -11.03 -19.00 0.77
C ALA A 235 -12.54 -19.21 1.00
N SER A 236 -13.10 -20.29 0.46
CA SER A 236 -14.53 -20.62 0.62
C SER A 236 -14.91 -20.72 2.10
N ARG A 237 -14.10 -21.43 2.88
CA ARG A 237 -14.30 -21.60 4.33
C ARG A 237 -14.07 -20.29 5.09
N LEU A 238 -13.07 -19.49 4.69
CA LEU A 238 -12.81 -18.17 5.27
C LEU A 238 -14.02 -17.24 5.10
N PHE A 239 -14.53 -17.06 3.88
CA PHE A 239 -15.61 -16.12 3.61
C PHE A 239 -16.95 -16.55 4.22
N LEU A 240 -17.26 -17.85 4.24
CA LEU A 240 -18.45 -18.36 4.94
C LEU A 240 -18.40 -18.04 6.44
N ASN A 241 -17.27 -18.31 7.10
CA ASN A 241 -17.08 -18.00 8.52
C ASN A 241 -17.06 -16.47 8.77
N ALA A 242 -16.41 -15.70 7.93
CA ALA A 242 -16.39 -14.24 8.02
C ALA A 242 -17.80 -13.62 7.88
N LYS A 243 -18.66 -14.20 7.03
CA LYS A 243 -20.07 -13.79 6.89
C LYS A 243 -20.84 -14.06 8.18
N GLN A 244 -20.66 -15.25 8.76
CA GLN A 244 -21.30 -15.62 10.03
C GLN A 244 -20.88 -14.71 11.19
N LEU A 245 -19.62 -14.27 11.21
CA LEU A 245 -19.10 -13.32 12.19
C LEU A 245 -19.47 -11.85 11.91
N GLY A 246 -20.20 -11.57 10.82
CA GLY A 246 -20.61 -10.22 10.44
C GLY A 246 -19.48 -9.35 9.88
N MET A 247 -18.33 -9.94 9.53
CA MET A 247 -17.18 -9.22 8.97
C MET A 247 -17.35 -8.88 7.48
N LEU A 248 -18.43 -9.34 6.85
CA LEU A 248 -18.86 -8.98 5.49
C LEU A 248 -20.08 -8.03 5.52
N SER A 249 -20.15 -7.18 6.54
CA SER A 249 -21.19 -6.15 6.69
C SER A 249 -20.68 -4.75 6.38
N GLN A 250 -21.56 -3.75 6.42
CA GLN A 250 -21.20 -2.35 6.19
C GLN A 250 -20.07 -1.90 7.12
N GLY A 251 -19.03 -1.30 6.51
CA GLY A 251 -17.83 -0.80 7.19
C GLY A 251 -16.57 -1.63 6.95
N TYR A 252 -16.69 -2.79 6.29
CA TYR A 252 -15.58 -3.65 5.90
C TYR A 252 -15.20 -3.50 4.43
N ALA A 253 -13.93 -3.71 4.12
CA ALA A 253 -13.39 -3.83 2.77
C ALA A 253 -12.62 -5.14 2.66
N TRP A 254 -12.92 -5.93 1.62
CA TRP A 254 -12.26 -7.21 1.36
C TRP A 254 -11.72 -7.18 -0.06
N ILE A 255 -10.44 -7.51 -0.21
CA ILE A 255 -9.70 -7.49 -1.46
C ILE A 255 -9.16 -8.90 -1.71
N THR A 256 -9.46 -9.51 -2.86
CA THR A 256 -8.97 -10.84 -3.24
C THR A 256 -7.99 -10.75 -4.39
N THR A 257 -6.97 -11.61 -4.40
CA THR A 257 -6.10 -11.76 -5.57
C THR A 257 -6.73 -12.62 -6.66
N ASP A 258 -6.11 -12.65 -7.82
CA ASP A 258 -6.37 -13.57 -8.94
C ASP A 258 -6.50 -15.04 -8.51
N MET A 259 -5.73 -15.49 -7.50
CA MET A 259 -5.83 -16.85 -6.90
C MET A 259 -7.24 -17.28 -6.47
N ILE A 260 -8.10 -16.33 -6.12
CA ILE A 260 -9.51 -16.56 -5.75
C ILE A 260 -10.40 -16.08 -6.88
N THR A 261 -10.11 -14.88 -7.40
CA THR A 261 -10.95 -14.15 -8.34
C THR A 261 -11.13 -14.90 -9.66
N ASN A 262 -10.10 -15.63 -10.12
CA ASN A 262 -10.16 -16.47 -11.32
C ASN A 262 -11.10 -17.69 -11.20
N PHE A 263 -11.51 -18.03 -9.97
CA PHE A 263 -12.33 -19.22 -9.67
C PHE A 263 -13.71 -18.89 -9.10
N MET A 264 -14.02 -17.61 -8.84
CA MET A 264 -15.24 -17.22 -8.14
C MET A 264 -16.52 -17.73 -8.79
N ASN A 265 -16.60 -17.71 -10.12
CA ASN A 265 -17.79 -18.17 -10.85
C ASN A 265 -17.97 -19.69 -10.81
N SER A 266 -16.93 -20.43 -10.43
CA SER A 266 -16.96 -21.90 -10.27
C SER A 266 -17.07 -22.34 -8.81
N MET A 267 -17.07 -21.40 -7.85
CA MET A 267 -17.29 -21.72 -6.43
C MET A 267 -18.76 -22.05 -6.18
N ASP A 268 -19.02 -22.72 -5.05
CA ASP A 268 -20.39 -22.97 -4.60
C ASP A 268 -21.19 -21.65 -4.51
N PRO A 269 -22.46 -21.61 -4.97
CA PRO A 269 -23.27 -20.40 -4.97
C PRO A 269 -23.36 -19.73 -3.59
N SER A 270 -23.37 -20.50 -2.49
CA SER A 270 -23.40 -19.96 -1.13
C SER A 270 -22.12 -19.21 -0.76
N VAL A 271 -20.97 -19.65 -1.29
CA VAL A 271 -19.68 -18.97 -1.14
C VAL A 271 -19.68 -17.68 -1.95
N PHE A 272 -20.13 -17.72 -3.20
CA PHE A 272 -20.23 -16.51 -4.03
C PHE A 272 -21.18 -15.46 -3.41
N GLU A 273 -22.30 -15.90 -2.83
CA GLU A 273 -23.20 -15.02 -2.06
C GLU A 273 -22.60 -14.51 -0.75
N SER A 274 -21.58 -15.16 -0.19
CA SER A 274 -20.86 -14.64 0.96
C SER A 274 -19.94 -13.48 0.60
N MET A 275 -19.44 -13.46 -0.64
CA MET A 275 -18.44 -12.51 -1.11
C MET A 275 -19.04 -11.20 -1.69
N GLN A 276 -20.31 -10.90 -1.42
CA GLN A 276 -20.94 -9.68 -1.94
C GLN A 276 -20.24 -8.43 -1.38
N GLY A 277 -19.78 -7.57 -2.29
CA GLY A 277 -19.02 -6.36 -2.04
C GLY A 277 -17.49 -6.54 -2.02
N VAL A 278 -16.99 -7.75 -2.25
CA VAL A 278 -15.54 -8.02 -2.35
C VAL A 278 -14.99 -7.39 -3.64
N VAL A 279 -13.78 -6.83 -3.57
CA VAL A 279 -13.02 -6.35 -4.74
C VAL A 279 -11.97 -7.39 -5.09
N GLY A 280 -11.79 -7.70 -6.36
CA GLY A 280 -10.82 -8.68 -6.83
C GLY A 280 -10.06 -8.23 -8.06
N PHE A 281 -9.08 -9.04 -8.47
CA PHE A 281 -8.26 -8.80 -9.66
C PHE A 281 -8.32 -9.98 -10.61
N LYS A 282 -8.49 -9.73 -11.91
CA LYS A 282 -8.42 -10.75 -12.98
C LYS A 282 -7.45 -10.31 -14.08
N PRO A 283 -6.72 -11.22 -14.73
CA PRO A 283 -6.01 -10.89 -15.96
C PRO A 283 -6.98 -10.44 -17.05
N HIS A 284 -6.70 -9.33 -17.75
CA HIS A 284 -7.55 -8.90 -18.86
C HIS A 284 -7.41 -9.84 -20.07
N ILE A 285 -8.53 -10.40 -20.53
CA ILE A 285 -8.60 -11.17 -21.77
C ILE A 285 -9.53 -10.45 -22.75
N PRO A 286 -8.99 -9.90 -23.86
CA PRO A 286 -9.80 -9.19 -24.84
C PRO A 286 -10.90 -10.09 -25.44
N ALA A 287 -12.14 -9.60 -25.45
CA ALA A 287 -13.23 -10.31 -26.09
C ALA A 287 -12.98 -10.48 -27.59
N SER A 288 -13.01 -11.74 -28.06
CA SER A 288 -12.82 -12.08 -29.48
C SER A 288 -13.87 -13.08 -29.96
N LYS A 289 -14.11 -13.12 -31.27
CA LYS A 289 -15.01 -14.10 -31.89
C LYS A 289 -14.45 -15.51 -31.77
N GLU A 290 -13.13 -15.63 -31.76
CA GLU A 290 -12.37 -16.87 -31.63
C GLU A 290 -12.54 -17.44 -30.22
N LEU A 291 -12.36 -16.60 -29.19
CA LEU A 291 -12.56 -16.99 -27.79
C LEU A 291 -14.01 -17.43 -27.52
N ARG A 292 -15.01 -16.68 -28.01
CA ARG A 292 -16.42 -17.08 -27.88
C ARG A 292 -16.71 -18.42 -28.56
N ARG A 293 -16.20 -18.64 -29.77
CA ARG A 293 -16.37 -19.92 -30.49
C ARG A 293 -15.68 -21.06 -29.75
N PHE A 294 -14.48 -20.84 -29.22
CA PHE A 294 -13.76 -21.81 -28.41
C PHE A 294 -14.54 -22.17 -27.14
N ALA A 295 -15.03 -21.18 -26.40
CA ALA A 295 -15.82 -21.37 -25.18
C ALA A 295 -17.07 -22.22 -25.42
N ILE A 296 -17.81 -21.95 -26.50
CA ILE A 296 -19.02 -22.72 -26.86
C ILE A 296 -18.66 -24.17 -27.18
N ARG A 297 -17.61 -24.42 -27.97
CA ARG A 297 -17.17 -25.78 -28.31
C ARG A 297 -16.68 -26.53 -27.08
N TRP A 298 -15.89 -25.87 -26.24
CA TRP A 298 -15.37 -26.46 -25.00
C TRP A 298 -16.51 -26.87 -24.07
N ARG A 299 -17.49 -25.98 -23.84
CA ARG A 299 -18.69 -26.28 -23.07
C ARG A 299 -19.48 -27.45 -23.68
N SER A 300 -19.69 -27.45 -25.00
CA SER A 300 -20.41 -28.53 -25.69
C SER A 300 -19.70 -29.89 -25.60
N LYS A 301 -18.37 -29.92 -25.65
CA LYS A 301 -17.59 -31.16 -25.53
C LYS A 301 -17.71 -31.73 -24.12
N ASN A 302 -17.54 -30.87 -23.11
CA ASN A 302 -17.54 -31.30 -21.72
C ASN A 302 -18.94 -31.71 -21.22
N LEU A 303 -20.02 -31.11 -21.77
CA LEU A 303 -21.40 -31.56 -21.54
C LEU A 303 -21.62 -33.02 -21.95
N ASN A 304 -20.96 -33.48 -23.01
CA ASN A 304 -21.13 -34.84 -23.53
C ASN A 304 -20.25 -35.86 -22.79
N GLU A 305 -19.10 -35.43 -22.26
CA GLU A 305 -18.08 -36.32 -21.69
C GLU A 305 -18.15 -36.40 -20.15
N ASN A 306 -18.61 -35.35 -19.45
CA ASN A 306 -18.56 -35.28 -17.98
C ASN A 306 -19.68 -34.40 -17.39
N LYS A 307 -20.70 -35.02 -16.76
CA LYS A 307 -21.81 -34.32 -16.07
C LYS A 307 -21.35 -33.36 -14.96
N ASN A 308 -20.19 -33.61 -14.34
CA ASN A 308 -19.65 -32.77 -13.28
C ASN A 308 -19.00 -31.46 -13.77
N LEU A 309 -18.93 -31.22 -15.10
CA LEU A 309 -18.41 -29.98 -15.70
C LEU A 309 -19.54 -29.02 -16.14
N GLU A 310 -20.81 -29.39 -15.93
CA GLU A 310 -21.99 -28.61 -16.35
C GLU A 310 -22.03 -27.20 -15.74
N GLU A 311 -21.57 -27.06 -14.49
CA GLU A 311 -21.56 -25.81 -13.73
C GLU A 311 -20.28 -24.98 -13.94
N MET A 312 -19.33 -25.48 -14.73
CA MET A 312 -17.99 -24.91 -14.80
C MET A 312 -17.85 -23.87 -15.91
N GLU A 313 -17.37 -22.67 -15.55
CA GLU A 313 -16.98 -21.66 -16.52
C GLU A 313 -15.53 -21.81 -16.94
N MET A 314 -15.24 -21.46 -18.20
CA MET A 314 -13.89 -21.47 -18.71
C MET A 314 -13.06 -20.39 -18.02
N ASN A 315 -11.93 -20.80 -17.45
CA ASN A 315 -11.04 -19.90 -16.73
C ASN A 315 -9.83 -19.47 -17.57
N VAL A 316 -9.09 -18.50 -17.04
CA VAL A 316 -7.88 -17.96 -17.69
C VAL A 316 -6.81 -19.03 -17.94
N TYR A 317 -6.66 -19.99 -17.03
CA TYR A 317 -5.66 -21.05 -17.16
C TYR A 317 -5.94 -21.97 -18.36
N GLY A 318 -7.20 -22.30 -18.65
CA GLY A 318 -7.57 -23.04 -19.85
C GLY A 318 -7.26 -22.28 -21.14
N ILE A 319 -7.55 -20.98 -21.15
CA ILE A 319 -7.29 -20.08 -22.28
C ILE A 319 -5.77 -19.98 -22.54
N TRP A 320 -4.98 -19.75 -21.49
CA TRP A 320 -3.53 -19.71 -21.57
C TRP A 320 -2.91 -21.05 -21.96
N SER A 321 -3.47 -22.17 -21.48
CA SER A 321 -3.02 -23.50 -21.88
C SER A 321 -3.19 -23.74 -23.37
N TYR A 322 -4.31 -23.28 -23.93
CA TYR A 322 -4.57 -23.37 -25.36
C TYR A 322 -3.52 -22.62 -26.17
N ASP A 323 -3.27 -21.35 -25.84
CA ASP A 323 -2.26 -20.55 -26.56
C ASP A 323 -0.84 -21.07 -26.31
N MET A 324 -0.51 -21.54 -25.10
CA MET A 324 0.79 -22.14 -24.81
C MET A 324 1.05 -23.38 -25.68
N VAL A 325 0.07 -24.26 -25.86
CA VAL A 325 0.21 -25.43 -26.74
C VAL A 325 0.48 -25.00 -28.19
N TRP A 326 -0.15 -23.92 -28.66
CA TRP A 326 0.14 -23.35 -29.97
C TRP A 326 1.60 -22.89 -30.08
N ALA A 327 2.15 -22.27 -29.03
CA ALA A 327 3.56 -21.90 -28.98
C ALA A 327 4.48 -23.14 -29.03
N VAL A 328 4.19 -24.16 -28.21
CA VAL A 328 4.98 -25.41 -28.14
C VAL A 328 4.94 -26.18 -29.46
N ALA A 329 3.76 -26.29 -30.10
CA ALA A 329 3.61 -26.98 -31.37
C ALA A 329 4.26 -26.21 -32.53
N THR A 330 4.21 -24.87 -32.50
CA THR A 330 4.94 -24.04 -33.46
C THR A 330 6.45 -24.18 -33.29
N ALA A 331 6.94 -24.21 -32.06
CA ALA A 331 8.35 -24.42 -31.76
C ALA A 331 8.83 -25.80 -32.26
N ALA A 332 8.03 -26.86 -32.07
CA ALA A 332 8.31 -28.19 -32.61
C ALA A 332 8.57 -28.18 -34.12
N GLU A 333 7.69 -27.54 -34.89
CA GLU A 333 7.86 -27.46 -36.34
C GLU A 333 9.10 -26.62 -36.73
N ARG A 334 9.39 -25.55 -35.99
CA ARG A 334 10.57 -24.71 -36.25
C ARG A 334 11.87 -25.43 -35.94
N VAL A 335 11.95 -26.19 -34.85
CA VAL A 335 13.15 -26.98 -34.53
C VAL A 335 13.35 -28.06 -35.59
N MET A 336 12.29 -28.74 -36.02
CA MET A 336 12.38 -29.72 -37.12
C MET A 336 12.91 -29.10 -38.41
N THR A 337 12.39 -27.94 -38.80
CA THR A 337 12.75 -27.28 -40.08
C THR A 337 14.12 -26.60 -40.05
N ARG A 338 14.51 -25.99 -38.93
CA ARG A 338 15.77 -25.21 -38.80
C ARG A 338 16.93 -26.03 -38.24
N HIS A 339 16.64 -27.02 -37.41
CA HIS A 339 17.63 -27.78 -36.65
C HIS A 339 17.36 -29.30 -36.64
N PRO A 340 17.10 -29.94 -37.80
CA PRO A 340 16.70 -31.36 -37.87
C PRO A 340 17.73 -32.31 -37.23
N HIS A 341 19.02 -31.96 -37.27
CA HIS A 341 20.10 -32.78 -36.74
C HIS A 341 20.13 -32.89 -35.21
N ILE A 342 19.51 -31.94 -34.50
CA ILE A 342 19.54 -31.88 -33.02
C ILE A 342 18.39 -32.71 -32.43
N LEU A 343 17.34 -32.97 -33.21
CA LEU A 343 16.08 -33.56 -32.76
C LEU A 343 16.19 -35.02 -32.29
N HIS A 344 17.26 -35.73 -32.68
CA HIS A 344 17.52 -37.12 -32.24
C HIS A 344 18.67 -37.24 -31.22
N GLN A 345 19.30 -36.13 -30.81
CA GLN A 345 20.38 -36.19 -29.82
C GLN A 345 19.80 -36.41 -28.41
N GLU A 346 19.89 -37.65 -27.93
CA GLU A 346 19.62 -38.01 -26.55
C GLU A 346 20.92 -38.33 -25.79
N THR A 347 20.98 -37.90 -24.55
CA THR A 347 22.00 -38.32 -23.59
C THR A 347 21.33 -39.00 -22.41
N ARG A 348 22.00 -39.95 -21.79
CA ARG A 348 21.51 -40.59 -20.56
C ARG A 348 22.31 -40.08 -19.39
N LEU A 349 21.63 -39.46 -18.43
CA LEU A 349 22.22 -39.01 -17.18
C LEU A 349 21.93 -40.05 -16.10
N ASN A 350 22.99 -40.62 -15.55
CA ASN A 350 22.87 -41.49 -14.39
C ASN A 350 22.87 -40.64 -13.12
N MET A 351 21.69 -40.39 -12.55
CA MET A 351 21.58 -39.91 -11.19
C MET A 351 21.70 -41.13 -10.28
N ASN A 352 22.36 -41.04 -9.12
CA ASN A 352 22.63 -42.18 -8.23
C ASN A 352 21.41 -43.06 -7.86
N PHE A 353 20.19 -42.58 -8.13
CA PHE A 353 18.93 -43.28 -7.90
C PHE A 353 18.19 -43.71 -9.19
N THR A 354 18.43 -43.07 -10.35
CA THR A 354 17.73 -43.34 -11.62
C THR A 354 18.54 -42.93 -12.85
N THR A 355 18.37 -43.64 -13.98
CA THR A 355 18.92 -43.20 -15.28
C THR A 355 17.85 -42.44 -16.06
N ILE A 356 18.00 -41.13 -16.17
CA ILE A 356 17.04 -40.25 -16.85
C ILE A 356 17.56 -39.84 -18.23
N ARG A 357 16.64 -39.62 -19.17
CA ARG A 357 16.98 -39.14 -20.52
C ARG A 357 17.07 -37.61 -20.50
N SER A 358 18.14 -37.06 -21.06
CA SER A 358 18.31 -35.64 -21.33
C SER A 358 18.20 -35.37 -22.83
N SER A 359 17.70 -34.17 -23.16
CA SER A 359 17.52 -33.72 -24.53
C SER A 359 18.54 -32.64 -24.86
N GLU A 360 19.47 -32.90 -25.79
CA GLU A 360 20.40 -31.83 -26.21
C GLU A 360 19.70 -30.77 -27.07
N SER A 361 18.54 -31.09 -27.64
CA SER A 361 17.66 -30.14 -28.35
C SER A 361 16.84 -29.23 -27.44
N GLY A 362 16.74 -29.51 -26.14
CA GLY A 362 15.81 -28.79 -25.26
C GLY A 362 16.09 -27.30 -25.13
N LEU A 363 17.36 -26.86 -25.22
CA LEU A 363 17.71 -25.43 -25.24
C LEU A 363 17.23 -24.72 -26.51
N VAL A 364 17.40 -25.35 -27.68
CA VAL A 364 16.95 -24.81 -28.96
C VAL A 364 15.42 -24.78 -29.01
N PHE A 365 14.79 -25.84 -28.51
CA PHE A 365 13.34 -25.93 -28.36
C PHE A 365 12.80 -24.82 -27.46
N MET A 366 13.46 -24.56 -26.33
CA MET A 366 13.10 -23.49 -25.42
C MET A 366 13.25 -22.11 -26.07
N ASP A 367 14.34 -21.85 -26.79
CA ASP A 367 14.55 -20.58 -27.50
C ASP A 367 13.45 -20.32 -28.53
N GLU A 368 13.04 -21.34 -29.30
CA GLU A 368 11.91 -21.23 -30.24
C GLU A 368 10.56 -20.97 -29.53
N ILE A 369 10.34 -21.55 -28.34
CA ILE A 369 9.16 -21.22 -27.51
C ILE A 369 9.22 -19.76 -27.06
N LEU A 370 10.37 -19.29 -26.56
CA LEU A 370 10.53 -17.90 -26.08
C LEU A 370 10.37 -16.86 -27.21
N GLN A 371 10.77 -17.21 -28.43
CA GLN A 371 10.60 -16.37 -29.62
C GLN A 371 9.20 -16.46 -30.24
N SER A 372 8.29 -17.24 -29.66
CA SER A 372 6.93 -17.36 -30.17
C SER A 372 6.14 -16.07 -29.97
N ARG A 373 5.67 -15.52 -31.10
CA ARG A 373 4.81 -14.33 -31.15
C ARG A 373 3.68 -14.55 -32.13
N PHE A 374 2.46 -14.58 -31.63
CA PHE A 374 1.26 -14.76 -32.45
C PHE A 374 0.03 -14.17 -31.76
N LYS A 375 -1.09 -14.13 -32.48
CA LYS A 375 -2.40 -13.77 -31.92
C LYS A 375 -3.17 -15.05 -31.61
N GLY A 376 -3.26 -15.38 -30.34
CA GLY A 376 -4.02 -16.51 -29.80
C GLY A 376 -5.44 -16.12 -29.41
N ILE A 377 -6.12 -17.03 -28.71
CA ILE A 377 -7.47 -16.78 -28.18
C ILE A 377 -7.46 -15.85 -26.96
N SER A 378 -6.35 -15.76 -26.24
CA SER A 378 -6.13 -14.83 -25.12
C SER A 378 -5.73 -13.43 -25.60
N GLY A 379 -5.59 -13.21 -26.91
CA GLY A 379 -5.07 -11.97 -27.49
C GLY A 379 -3.66 -12.14 -28.04
N GLY A 380 -2.78 -11.16 -27.79
CA GLY A 380 -1.38 -11.24 -28.24
C GLY A 380 -0.56 -12.11 -27.30
N PHE A 381 0.00 -13.21 -27.79
CA PHE A 381 0.91 -14.07 -27.04
C PHE A 381 2.36 -13.63 -27.28
N GLN A 382 3.06 -13.30 -26.20
CA GLN A 382 4.49 -12.96 -26.22
C GLN A 382 5.09 -13.20 -24.83
N LEU A 383 6.21 -13.91 -24.78
CA LEU A 383 6.95 -14.14 -23.55
C LEU A 383 8.07 -13.08 -23.42
N THR A 384 8.23 -12.51 -22.23
CA THR A 384 9.32 -11.60 -21.87
C THR A 384 10.06 -12.21 -20.69
N ASN A 385 11.36 -12.50 -20.85
CA ASN A 385 12.17 -13.19 -19.84
C ASN A 385 11.55 -14.51 -19.33
N GLY A 386 10.93 -15.27 -20.23
CA GLY A 386 10.25 -16.52 -19.88
C GLY A 386 8.90 -16.35 -19.19
N ARG A 387 8.36 -15.13 -19.08
CA ARG A 387 7.05 -14.85 -18.47
C ARG A 387 6.03 -14.32 -19.47
N LEU A 388 4.79 -14.77 -19.39
CA LEU A 388 3.67 -14.10 -20.06
C LEU A 388 3.25 -12.89 -19.21
N ILE A 389 3.46 -11.67 -19.71
CA ILE A 389 3.09 -10.46 -18.99
C ILE A 389 1.73 -9.98 -19.52
N PRO A 390 0.64 -10.10 -18.74
CA PRO A 390 -0.63 -9.49 -19.14
C PRO A 390 -0.46 -7.97 -19.21
N LYS A 391 -1.01 -7.36 -20.27
CA LYS A 391 -0.87 -5.91 -20.50
C LYS A 391 -1.68 -5.07 -19.52
N GLU A 392 -2.81 -5.61 -19.06
CA GLU A 392 -3.79 -4.95 -18.22
C GLU A 392 -4.38 -5.98 -17.24
N ILE A 393 -4.64 -5.56 -16.00
CA ILE A 393 -5.34 -6.31 -14.95
C ILE A 393 -6.72 -5.66 -14.78
N GLU A 394 -7.77 -6.46 -14.81
CA GLU A 394 -9.13 -6.03 -14.51
C GLU A 394 -9.33 -5.95 -12.99
N ILE A 395 -9.88 -4.83 -12.53
CA ILE A 395 -10.35 -4.67 -11.16
C ILE A 395 -11.85 -4.99 -11.19
N VAL A 396 -12.26 -5.99 -10.43
CA VAL A 396 -13.64 -6.48 -10.40
C VAL A 396 -14.26 -6.26 -9.02
N ASN A 397 -15.56 -6.00 -8.99
CA ASN A 397 -16.37 -5.91 -7.78
C ASN A 397 -17.47 -6.97 -7.82
N VAL A 398 -17.54 -7.79 -6.78
CA VAL A 398 -18.49 -8.90 -6.68
C VAL A 398 -19.82 -8.36 -6.17
N PHE A 399 -20.79 -8.20 -7.06
CA PHE A 399 -22.15 -7.81 -6.67
C PHE A 399 -23.17 -8.31 -7.68
N LYS A 400 -23.97 -9.33 -7.31
CA LYS A 400 -24.90 -10.02 -8.22
C LYS A 400 -24.26 -10.48 -9.54
N GLY A 401 -22.98 -10.87 -9.46
CA GLY A 401 -22.09 -11.12 -10.61
C GLY A 401 -20.74 -10.45 -10.41
N ASP A 402 -19.80 -10.70 -11.31
CA ASP A 402 -18.53 -9.98 -11.37
C ASP A 402 -18.67 -8.76 -12.27
N ARG A 403 -18.60 -7.56 -11.67
CA ARG A 403 -18.63 -6.30 -12.41
C ARG A 403 -17.23 -5.74 -12.53
N ILE A 404 -16.77 -5.47 -13.74
CA ILE A 404 -15.50 -4.74 -13.96
C ILE A 404 -15.72 -3.29 -13.53
N ILE A 405 -14.86 -2.78 -12.65
CA ILE A 405 -14.92 -1.40 -12.13
C ILE A 405 -13.72 -0.55 -12.58
N GLY A 406 -12.70 -1.15 -13.19
CA GLY A 406 -11.56 -0.43 -13.75
C GLY A 406 -10.46 -1.37 -14.21
N TYR A 407 -9.36 -0.79 -14.67
CA TYR A 407 -8.17 -1.51 -15.09
C TYR A 407 -6.95 -1.02 -14.32
N TRP A 408 -5.94 -1.86 -14.20
CA TRP A 408 -4.63 -1.50 -13.70
C TRP A 408 -3.56 -1.95 -14.69
N ASN A 409 -2.57 -1.10 -14.95
CA ASN A 409 -1.38 -1.49 -15.70
C ASN A 409 -0.10 -0.96 -15.03
N PRO A 410 1.06 -1.60 -15.26
CA PRO A 410 2.30 -1.21 -14.62
C PRO A 410 2.79 0.21 -14.94
N GLU A 411 2.42 0.76 -16.09
CA GLU A 411 2.92 2.05 -16.59
C GLU A 411 2.12 3.26 -16.06
N ASN A 412 0.78 3.13 -16.02
CA ASN A 412 -0.16 4.21 -15.73
C ASN A 412 -0.92 4.02 -14.41
N GLY A 413 -0.76 2.88 -13.72
CA GLY A 413 -1.50 2.56 -12.51
C GLY A 413 -2.97 2.27 -12.80
N ILE A 414 -3.88 2.78 -11.95
CA ILE A 414 -5.34 2.62 -12.12
C ILE A 414 -5.85 3.49 -13.27
N ALA A 415 -6.53 2.85 -14.21
CA ALA A 415 -7.15 3.45 -15.39
C ALA A 415 -8.67 3.23 -15.41
N SER A 416 -9.40 4.21 -15.94
CA SER A 416 -10.85 4.15 -16.12
C SER A 416 -11.25 3.22 -17.26
N ILE A 417 -12.47 2.69 -17.19
CA ILE A 417 -13.10 1.89 -18.23
C ILE A 417 -13.31 2.70 -19.52
N MET A 418 -13.52 4.02 -19.39
CA MET A 418 -13.62 4.91 -20.54
C MET A 418 -12.21 5.26 -21.04
N LYS A 419 -11.72 4.51 -22.03
CA LYS A 419 -10.64 4.96 -22.93
C LYS A 419 -11.17 6.11 -23.79
N GLU A 420 -11.37 7.30 -23.21
CA GLU A 420 -11.49 8.52 -24.00
C GLU A 420 -10.11 9.15 -24.19
N GLU A 421 -9.73 9.29 -25.46
CA GLU A 421 -8.47 9.84 -25.99
C GLU A 421 -8.27 11.35 -25.70
N ASN A 422 -8.83 11.89 -24.62
CA ASN A 422 -8.67 13.30 -24.28
C ASN A 422 -7.67 13.46 -23.13
N HIS A 423 -6.42 13.66 -23.53
CA HIS A 423 -5.33 14.15 -22.69
C HIS A 423 -5.62 15.53 -22.08
N THR A 424 -6.50 15.66 -21.10
CA THR A 424 -6.58 16.89 -20.28
C THR A 424 -7.35 16.70 -18.97
N GLU A 425 -6.98 15.78 -18.08
CA GLU A 425 -7.38 15.90 -16.65
C GLU A 425 -6.27 15.40 -15.72
N THR A 426 -5.37 16.32 -15.37
CA THR A 426 -4.22 16.09 -14.47
C THR A 426 -4.57 16.01 -12.98
N ASN A 427 -5.85 16.12 -12.59
CA ASN A 427 -6.27 16.21 -11.19
C ASN A 427 -7.38 15.21 -10.79
N SER A 428 -7.36 13.99 -11.33
CA SER A 428 -8.26 12.91 -10.84
C SER A 428 -7.55 12.01 -9.83
N THR A 429 -8.10 11.91 -8.62
CA THR A 429 -7.68 10.90 -7.62
C THR A 429 -7.84 9.50 -8.21
N SER A 430 -6.95 8.56 -7.91
CA SER A 430 -7.01 7.19 -8.47
C SER A 430 -8.32 6.46 -8.19
N SER A 431 -9.03 6.77 -7.10
CA SER A 431 -10.38 6.25 -6.80
C SER A 431 -11.48 6.81 -7.69
N SER A 432 -11.37 8.04 -8.18
CA SER A 432 -12.37 8.63 -9.09
C SER A 432 -12.29 8.09 -10.52
N LYS A 433 -11.25 7.31 -10.83
CA LYS A 433 -11.09 6.60 -12.10
C LYS A 433 -11.83 5.25 -12.11
N LEU A 434 -12.23 4.74 -10.94
CA LEU A 434 -13.00 3.51 -10.82
C LEU A 434 -14.49 3.82 -10.94
N GLU A 435 -15.25 2.92 -11.55
CA GLU A 435 -16.71 2.95 -11.39
C GLU A 435 -17.09 2.75 -9.91
N GLY A 436 -18.26 3.28 -9.52
CA GLY A 436 -18.74 3.23 -8.15
C GLY A 436 -18.70 1.81 -7.57
N VAL A 437 -17.80 1.61 -6.60
CA VAL A 437 -17.58 0.34 -5.91
C VAL A 437 -18.69 0.10 -4.90
N ILE A 438 -19.28 -1.09 -4.93
CA ILE A 438 -20.26 -1.53 -3.94
C ILE A 438 -19.50 -2.34 -2.90
N TRP A 439 -19.51 -1.86 -1.67
CA TRP A 439 -18.85 -2.47 -0.52
C TRP A 439 -19.77 -3.48 0.19
N PRO A 440 -19.21 -4.36 1.03
CA PRO A 440 -19.98 -5.27 1.87
C PRO A 440 -21.09 -4.52 2.62
N GLY A 441 -22.27 -5.15 2.70
CA GLY A 441 -23.50 -4.49 3.16
C GLY A 441 -24.27 -3.73 2.07
N GLY A 442 -23.81 -3.73 0.81
CA GLY A 442 -24.55 -3.17 -0.33
C GLY A 442 -24.53 -1.65 -0.42
N THR A 443 -23.49 -1.01 0.12
CA THR A 443 -23.35 0.45 0.15
C THR A 443 -22.23 0.92 -0.79
N MET A 444 -22.36 2.13 -1.32
CA MET A 444 -21.27 2.79 -2.05
C MET A 444 -20.36 3.64 -1.13
N ASN A 445 -20.68 3.71 0.16
CA ASN A 445 -19.87 4.45 1.13
C ASN A 445 -18.54 3.73 1.34
N ILE A 446 -17.44 4.41 1.01
CA ILE A 446 -16.09 3.87 1.17
C ILE A 446 -15.84 3.56 2.66
N PRO A 447 -15.47 2.31 3.01
CA PRO A 447 -15.09 1.93 4.36
C PRO A 447 -13.94 2.82 4.85
N LYS A 448 -13.98 3.25 6.11
CA LYS A 448 -12.91 4.10 6.68
C LYS A 448 -11.58 3.35 6.86
N GLY A 449 -11.65 2.01 6.82
CA GLY A 449 -10.52 1.10 7.03
C GLY A 449 -10.24 0.76 8.49
N TRP A 450 -11.02 1.32 9.41
CA TRP A 450 -10.96 1.06 10.84
C TRP A 450 -12.36 1.17 11.47
N SER A 451 -12.55 0.56 12.63
CA SER A 451 -13.81 0.50 13.36
C SER A 451 -13.61 0.68 14.86
N LEU A 452 -14.39 1.60 15.45
CA LEU A 452 -14.50 1.77 16.91
C LEU A 452 -15.65 0.94 17.52
N ARG A 453 -16.29 0.04 16.75
CA ARG A 453 -17.45 -0.71 17.25
C ARG A 453 -17.13 -1.38 18.58
N GLY A 454 -17.88 -1.01 19.62
CA GLY A 454 -17.79 -1.57 20.97
C GLY A 454 -16.65 -1.04 21.83
N LYS A 455 -15.72 -0.20 21.32
CA LYS A 455 -14.67 0.41 22.12
C LYS A 455 -15.08 1.83 22.56
N ARG A 456 -15.15 2.04 23.86
CA ARG A 456 -15.30 3.37 24.47
C ARG A 456 -13.90 3.92 24.73
N LEU A 457 -13.60 5.10 24.19
CA LEU A 457 -12.30 5.74 24.40
C LEU A 457 -12.18 6.24 25.84
N ARG A 458 -11.08 5.90 26.50
CA ARG A 458 -10.79 6.34 27.87
C ARG A 458 -10.07 7.68 27.82
N ILE A 459 -10.79 8.75 28.11
CA ILE A 459 -10.26 10.12 28.02
C ILE A 459 -9.82 10.56 29.41
N GLY A 460 -8.50 10.64 29.62
CA GLY A 460 -7.94 11.12 30.88
C GLY A 460 -8.20 12.62 31.07
N VAL A 461 -8.62 13.01 32.28
CA VAL A 461 -8.85 14.43 32.62
C VAL A 461 -8.11 14.82 33.90
N PRO A 462 -7.38 15.96 33.92
CA PRO A 462 -6.72 16.43 35.13
C PRO A 462 -7.75 16.90 36.17
N VAL A 463 -7.48 16.60 37.44
CA VAL A 463 -8.30 17.05 38.56
C VAL A 463 -7.64 18.27 39.20
N THR A 464 -8.09 19.47 38.83
CA THR A 464 -7.58 20.71 39.41
C THR A 464 -8.70 21.50 40.09
N ASN A 465 -8.36 22.16 41.21
CA ASN A 465 -9.26 23.06 41.92
C ASN A 465 -8.94 24.54 41.65
N GLN A 466 -7.94 24.83 40.81
CA GLN A 466 -7.44 26.19 40.59
C GLN A 466 -8.28 26.95 39.56
N PHE A 467 -8.72 26.29 38.48
CA PHE A 467 -9.45 26.90 37.37
C PHE A 467 -10.62 26.01 36.95
N ARG A 468 -11.73 26.07 37.69
CA ARG A 468 -12.90 25.21 37.46
C ARG A 468 -13.61 25.53 36.15
N GLU A 469 -13.43 26.74 35.63
CA GLU A 469 -13.96 27.20 34.35
C GLU A 469 -13.28 26.47 33.17
N LEU A 470 -12.00 26.10 33.31
CA LEU A 470 -11.27 25.35 32.29
C LEU A 470 -11.59 23.86 32.36
N ILE A 471 -11.54 23.30 33.56
CA ILE A 471 -11.92 21.90 33.81
C ILE A 471 -12.36 21.71 35.26
N SER A 472 -13.47 20.99 35.45
CA SER A 472 -14.02 20.64 36.74
C SER A 472 -14.51 19.20 36.72
N VAL A 473 -14.09 18.45 37.74
CA VAL A 473 -14.54 17.08 38.00
C VAL A 473 -15.36 17.11 39.29
N VAL A 474 -16.62 16.70 39.19
CA VAL A 474 -17.53 16.61 40.33
C VAL A 474 -18.06 15.19 40.41
N HIS A 475 -17.93 14.58 41.59
CA HIS A 475 -18.52 13.29 41.89
C HIS A 475 -19.94 13.51 42.43
N ASP A 476 -20.95 12.94 41.78
CA ASP A 476 -22.32 12.99 42.29
C ASP A 476 -22.41 12.13 43.57
N PRO A 477 -22.71 12.72 44.73
CA PRO A 477 -22.73 12.00 46.00
C PRO A 477 -23.87 10.98 46.12
N GLN A 478 -24.87 10.98 45.22
CA GLN A 478 -26.00 10.04 45.26
C GLN A 478 -25.87 8.88 44.27
N THR A 479 -25.33 9.14 43.08
CA THR A 479 -25.17 8.10 42.04
C THR A 479 -23.74 7.58 41.92
N ASN A 480 -22.76 8.26 42.53
CA ASN A 480 -21.33 8.04 42.35
C ASN A 480 -20.87 8.18 40.89
N ASP A 481 -21.65 8.91 40.08
CA ASP A 481 -21.29 9.25 38.70
C ASP A 481 -20.31 10.41 38.66
N ILE A 482 -19.40 10.37 37.68
CA ILE A 482 -18.37 11.39 37.49
C ILE A 482 -18.86 12.38 36.44
N ILE A 483 -19.10 13.63 36.87
CA ILE A 483 -19.52 14.72 36.00
C ILE A 483 -18.31 15.59 35.70
N VAL A 484 -17.90 15.60 34.43
CA VAL A 484 -16.77 16.40 33.94
C VAL A 484 -17.30 17.55 33.09
N THR A 485 -16.94 18.78 33.47
CA THR A 485 -17.38 20.03 32.85
C THR A 485 -16.22 21.02 32.69
N GLY A 486 -16.41 22.09 31.90
CA GLY A 486 -15.42 23.14 31.70
C GLY A 486 -15.10 23.36 30.22
N PHE A 487 -14.48 24.50 29.92
CA PHE A 487 -14.20 24.94 28.56
C PHE A 487 -13.48 23.88 27.70
N CYS A 488 -12.43 23.23 28.23
CA CYS A 488 -11.69 22.22 27.48
C CYS A 488 -12.54 20.99 27.13
N VAL A 489 -13.48 20.64 28.01
CA VAL A 489 -14.38 19.48 27.84
C VAL A 489 -15.43 19.80 26.78
N ASP A 490 -15.95 21.03 26.78
CA ASP A 490 -16.95 21.47 25.81
C ASP A 490 -16.34 21.56 24.41
N VAL A 491 -15.12 22.10 24.27
CA VAL A 491 -14.37 22.08 23.00
C VAL A 491 -14.17 20.64 22.49
N PHE A 492 -13.82 19.69 23.36
CA PHE A 492 -13.70 18.29 22.97
C PHE A 492 -15.02 17.68 22.51
N LYS A 493 -16.12 17.93 23.25
CA LYS A 493 -17.46 17.45 22.89
C LYS A 493 -17.89 17.97 21.51
N GLU A 494 -17.71 19.26 21.26
CA GLU A 494 -18.02 19.90 19.96
C GLU A 494 -17.15 19.32 18.83
N ALA A 495 -15.86 19.11 19.08
CA ALA A 495 -14.96 18.49 18.12
C ALA A 495 -15.38 17.05 17.76
N VAL A 496 -15.82 16.26 18.75
CA VAL A 496 -16.32 14.90 18.53
C VAL A 496 -17.66 14.90 17.81
N GLN A 497 -18.58 15.81 18.16
CA GLN A 497 -19.89 15.93 17.50
C GLN A 497 -19.77 16.37 16.03
N SER A 498 -18.73 17.11 15.69
CA SER A 498 -18.44 17.55 14.32
C SER A 498 -17.90 16.43 13.42
N LEU A 499 -17.62 15.24 13.97
CA LEU A 499 -17.16 14.10 13.19
C LEU A 499 -18.33 13.43 12.44
N ASP A 500 -18.11 13.00 11.20
CA ASP A 500 -19.08 12.23 10.40
C ASP A 500 -19.29 10.78 10.92
N TYR A 501 -19.03 10.53 12.20
CA TYR A 501 -19.15 9.22 12.84
C TYR A 501 -19.29 9.35 14.34
N GLU A 502 -20.01 8.40 14.91
CA GLU A 502 -20.20 8.29 16.35
C GLU A 502 -18.93 7.78 17.03
N VAL A 503 -18.45 8.53 18.01
CA VAL A 503 -17.34 8.16 18.88
C VAL A 503 -17.88 8.03 20.30
N HIS A 504 -17.80 6.83 20.86
CA HIS A 504 -18.14 6.59 22.25
C HIS A 504 -16.90 6.81 23.12
N TYR A 505 -17.05 7.56 24.20
CA TYR A 505 -15.95 7.87 25.11
C TYR A 505 -16.45 8.01 26.55
N ASP A 506 -15.53 7.80 27.48
CA ASP A 506 -15.71 8.00 28.92
C ASP A 506 -14.62 8.93 29.42
N PHE A 507 -14.99 9.93 30.22
CA PHE A 507 -14.02 10.74 30.94
C PHE A 507 -13.59 10.01 32.21
N ILE A 508 -12.28 9.85 32.39
CA ILE A 508 -11.70 9.19 33.54
C ILE A 508 -10.78 10.19 34.25
N PRO A 509 -11.15 10.65 35.46
CA PRO A 509 -10.31 11.54 36.25
C PRO A 509 -8.98 10.90 36.59
N PHE A 510 -7.91 11.69 36.50
CA PHE A 510 -6.60 11.29 36.97
C PHE A 510 -6.46 11.65 38.46
N GLU A 511 -7.05 10.80 39.31
CA GLU A 511 -7.16 11.03 40.75
C GLU A 511 -6.50 9.94 41.62
N ASP A 512 -6.00 10.35 42.78
CA ASP A 512 -5.52 9.48 43.84
C ASP A 512 -6.66 8.96 44.71
N ALA A 513 -6.35 8.12 45.71
CA ALA A 513 -7.35 7.58 46.63
C ALA A 513 -8.12 8.65 47.45
N ASN A 514 -7.66 9.91 47.44
CA ASN A 514 -8.28 11.03 48.14
C ASN A 514 -9.04 11.98 47.19
N GLY A 515 -9.21 11.62 45.92
CA GLY A 515 -9.90 12.46 44.91
C GLY A 515 -9.10 13.69 44.49
N ARG A 516 -7.77 13.68 44.65
CA ARG A 516 -6.86 14.75 44.21
C ARG A 516 -6.05 14.30 43.01
N MET A 517 -5.44 15.22 42.27
CA MET A 517 -4.62 14.88 41.11
C MET A 517 -3.57 13.80 41.46
N ALA A 518 -3.58 12.67 40.75
CA ALA A 518 -2.76 11.49 41.06
C ALA A 518 -1.26 11.64 40.79
N GLY A 519 -0.83 12.80 40.30
CA GLY A 519 0.54 13.08 39.87
C GLY A 519 0.63 14.43 39.19
N SER A 520 1.66 14.63 38.37
CA SER A 520 1.82 15.82 37.54
C SER A 520 1.13 15.67 36.18
N TYR A 521 1.04 16.77 35.42
CA TYR A 521 0.59 16.71 34.02
C TYR A 521 1.48 15.83 33.15
N ASP A 522 2.78 15.73 33.46
CA ASP A 522 3.68 14.84 32.72
C ASP A 522 3.35 13.37 33.01
N ASP A 523 2.96 13.03 34.24
CA ASP A 523 2.54 11.67 34.61
C ASP A 523 1.21 11.29 33.94
N LEU A 524 0.27 12.23 33.87
CA LEU A 524 -1.00 12.05 33.14
C LEU A 524 -0.76 11.76 31.65
N ILE A 525 0.15 12.49 31.02
CA ILE A 525 0.52 12.25 29.62
C ILE A 525 1.20 10.89 29.46
N LEU A 526 2.05 10.51 30.41
CA LEU A 526 2.71 9.21 30.39
C LEU A 526 1.70 8.04 30.47
N GLN A 527 0.55 8.23 31.13
CA GLN A 527 -0.54 7.24 31.12
C GLN A 527 -1.12 7.00 29.72
N VAL A 528 -1.08 7.99 28.82
CA VAL A 528 -1.47 7.80 27.40
C VAL A 528 -0.44 6.92 26.69
N TYR A 529 0.84 7.20 26.90
CA TYR A 529 1.93 6.40 26.34
C TYR A 529 1.88 4.93 26.80
N HIS A 530 1.54 4.69 28.07
CA HIS A 530 1.31 3.36 28.62
C HIS A 530 -0.02 2.71 28.21
N LYS A 531 -0.84 3.39 27.39
CA LYS A 531 -2.16 2.94 26.93
C LYS A 531 -3.17 2.71 28.06
N ASN A 532 -3.01 3.39 29.20
CA ASN A 532 -4.01 3.42 30.27
C ASN A 532 -5.15 4.40 29.94
N TYR A 533 -4.83 5.48 29.23
CA TYR A 533 -5.80 6.35 28.57
C TYR A 533 -5.59 6.30 27.05
N ASP A 534 -6.65 6.48 26.27
CA ASP A 534 -6.58 6.57 24.81
C ASP A 534 -6.29 8.02 24.35
N ALA A 535 -6.69 9.02 25.13
CA ALA A 535 -6.35 10.43 24.94
C ALA A 535 -6.48 11.20 26.27
N VAL A 536 -6.02 12.45 26.31
CA VAL A 536 -6.19 13.36 27.46
C VAL A 536 -6.81 14.68 27.01
N VAL A 537 -7.74 15.20 27.81
CA VAL A 537 -8.40 16.50 27.60
C VAL A 537 -8.19 17.37 28.82
N GLY A 538 -7.75 18.61 28.62
CA GLY A 538 -7.55 19.58 29.68
C GLY A 538 -6.69 20.76 29.22
N ASP A 539 -6.27 21.58 30.18
CA ASP A 539 -5.38 22.72 30.03
C ASP A 539 -3.90 22.29 29.84
N ILE A 540 -3.66 21.38 28.88
CA ILE A 540 -2.36 20.78 28.65
C ILE A 540 -1.46 21.72 27.83
N THR A 541 -0.38 22.21 28.43
CA THR A 541 0.65 22.97 27.69
C THR A 541 1.43 22.08 26.73
N ILE A 542 1.51 22.47 25.46
CA ILE A 542 2.31 21.79 24.43
C ILE A 542 3.78 22.19 24.60
N ILE A 543 4.63 21.24 24.98
CA ILE A 543 6.08 21.46 25.15
C ILE A 543 6.90 20.32 24.53
N SER A 544 8.11 20.64 24.06
CA SER A 544 8.98 19.71 23.29
C SER A 544 9.15 18.33 23.94
N ARG A 545 9.40 18.27 25.27
CA ARG A 545 9.62 16.99 25.97
C ARG A 545 8.43 16.02 25.93
N ARG A 546 7.20 16.52 25.76
CA ARG A 546 5.98 15.70 25.74
C ARG A 546 5.75 15.01 24.39
N PHE A 547 6.30 15.57 23.30
CA PHE A 547 6.23 14.97 21.96
C PHE A 547 6.93 13.61 21.86
N ALA A 548 7.86 13.30 22.79
CA ALA A 548 8.49 11.98 22.83
C ALA A 548 7.52 10.87 23.27
N TYR A 549 6.38 11.22 23.87
CA TYR A 549 5.44 10.27 24.47
C TYR A 549 4.06 10.29 23.81
N VAL A 550 3.61 11.45 23.32
CA VAL A 550 2.28 11.63 22.73
C VAL A 550 2.32 12.59 21.55
N ASP A 551 1.36 12.43 20.63
CA ASP A 551 1.06 13.42 19.61
C ASP A 551 0.03 14.44 20.14
N PHE A 552 0.16 15.69 19.70
CA PHE A 552 -0.75 16.79 20.07
C PHE A 552 -1.62 17.22 18.89
N THR A 553 -2.83 17.69 19.19
CA THR A 553 -3.64 18.46 18.23
C THR A 553 -3.02 19.84 18.00
N LEU A 554 -3.56 20.57 17.03
CA LEU A 554 -3.31 22.01 16.96
C LEU A 554 -3.84 22.67 18.26
N PRO A 555 -3.16 23.72 18.77
CA PRO A 555 -3.63 24.46 19.92
C PRO A 555 -4.97 25.13 19.59
N PHE A 556 -5.95 25.01 20.48
CA PHE A 556 -7.27 25.64 20.34
C PHE A 556 -7.38 26.98 21.09
N THR A 557 -6.34 27.36 21.85
CA THR A 557 -6.26 28.65 22.54
C THR A 557 -4.80 29.07 22.67
N ASP A 558 -4.48 30.28 22.23
CA ASP A 558 -3.16 30.89 22.42
C ASP A 558 -3.11 31.52 23.81
N LEU A 559 -2.29 30.96 24.70
CA LEU A 559 -1.99 31.57 26.00
C LEU A 559 -0.51 31.92 26.06
N GLY A 560 -0.23 33.22 26.10
CA GLY A 560 1.11 33.77 26.33
C GLY A 560 1.39 33.98 27.82
N ILE A 561 2.66 34.18 28.16
CA ILE A 561 3.07 34.57 29.52
C ILE A 561 2.80 36.07 29.70
N GLY A 562 1.91 36.43 30.63
CA GLY A 562 1.65 37.80 31.04
C GLY A 562 2.14 38.05 32.46
N VAL A 563 2.69 39.23 32.73
CA VAL A 563 3.03 39.66 34.10
C VAL A 563 1.93 40.57 34.59
N VAL A 564 1.25 40.16 35.67
CA VAL A 564 0.28 41.01 36.37
C VAL A 564 1.05 41.88 37.35
N VAL A 565 1.04 43.20 37.12
CA VAL A 565 1.66 44.18 38.02
C VAL A 565 0.56 45.03 38.64
N PRO A 566 0.60 45.30 39.96
CA PRO A 566 -0.33 46.23 40.57
C PRO A 566 -0.24 47.60 39.90
N LYS A 567 -1.39 48.20 39.60
CA LYS A 567 -1.44 49.56 39.07
C LYS A 567 -1.05 50.54 40.18
N ILE A 568 -0.02 51.35 39.92
CA ILE A 568 0.40 52.44 40.80
C ILE A 568 -0.28 53.72 40.31
N ASP A 569 -1.02 54.41 41.19
CA ASP A 569 -1.65 55.69 40.88
C ASP A 569 -0.63 56.84 40.90
N ASN A 570 -0.76 57.79 39.96
CA ASN A 570 0.15 58.94 39.84
C ASN A 570 -0.15 59.99 40.92
N ASP A 571 0.88 60.38 41.67
CA ASP A 571 0.83 61.46 42.67
C ASP A 571 0.67 62.84 41.99
N ILE A 572 -0.21 63.69 42.52
CA ILE A 572 -0.50 65.03 41.98
C ILE A 572 0.70 65.98 42.18
N TRP A 573 1.58 65.70 43.15
CA TRP A 573 2.77 66.51 43.46
C TRP A 573 4.01 66.15 42.65
N VAL A 574 3.86 65.42 41.53
CA VAL A 574 4.98 65.06 40.64
C VAL A 574 5.79 66.28 40.19
N PHE A 575 5.19 67.46 40.09
CA PHE A 575 5.90 68.69 39.71
C PHE A 575 6.90 69.22 40.76
N LEU A 576 6.82 68.79 42.03
CA LEU A 576 7.78 69.16 43.08
C LEU A 576 8.99 68.21 43.14
N LYS A 577 8.87 66.99 42.58
CA LYS A 577 9.96 65.99 42.55
C LYS A 577 11.25 66.42 41.86
N PRO A 578 11.27 67.32 40.85
CA PRO A 578 12.50 67.70 40.17
C PRO A 578 13.54 68.44 41.02
N LEU A 579 13.14 69.08 42.14
CA LEU A 579 14.07 69.81 43.02
C LEU A 579 14.01 69.23 44.44
N CYS A 580 15.18 69.06 45.06
CA CYS A 580 15.28 68.63 46.46
C CYS A 580 14.64 69.66 47.40
N GLY A 581 14.11 69.21 48.54
CA GLY A 581 13.50 70.09 49.55
C GLY A 581 14.43 71.23 49.99
N ASP A 582 15.70 70.93 50.21
CA ASP A 582 16.73 71.92 50.56
C ASP A 582 16.87 73.00 49.47
N LEU A 583 16.74 72.62 48.20
CA LEU A 583 16.85 73.53 47.08
C LEU A 583 15.61 74.43 46.97
N TRP A 584 14.41 73.89 47.20
CA TRP A 584 13.18 74.68 47.31
C TRP A 584 13.26 75.71 48.44
N ILE A 585 13.75 75.30 49.61
CA ILE A 585 13.97 76.20 50.76
C ILE A 585 15.01 77.26 50.40
N THR A 586 16.08 76.88 49.71
CA THR A 586 17.12 77.81 49.25
C THR A 586 16.56 78.85 48.28
N VAL A 587 15.75 78.42 47.29
CA VAL A 587 15.06 79.34 46.37
C VAL A 587 14.14 80.30 47.13
N GLY A 588 13.38 79.81 48.12
CA GLY A 588 12.55 80.65 48.99
C GLY A 588 13.35 81.64 49.83
N ALA A 589 14.52 81.24 50.35
CA ALA A 589 15.40 82.11 51.12
C ALA A 589 16.03 83.21 50.24
N PHE A 590 16.52 82.85 49.05
CA PHE A 590 17.05 83.82 48.08
C PHE A 590 15.95 84.79 47.60
N PHE A 591 14.73 84.30 47.40
CA PHE A 591 13.58 85.13 47.05
C PHE A 591 13.32 86.25 48.08
N ILE A 592 13.36 85.91 49.37
CA ILE A 592 13.20 86.90 50.45
C ILE A 592 14.42 87.83 50.51
N PHE A 593 15.63 87.29 50.40
CA PHE A 593 16.88 88.07 50.44
C PHE A 593 16.92 89.14 49.35
N THR A 594 16.59 88.78 48.10
CA THR A 594 16.56 89.72 46.97
C THR A 594 15.57 90.86 47.23
N GLY A 595 14.42 90.58 47.83
CA GLY A 595 13.41 91.60 48.14
C GLY A 595 13.88 92.56 49.22
N VAL A 596 14.58 92.06 50.24
CA VAL A 596 15.19 92.89 51.30
C VAL A 596 16.28 93.78 50.74
N VAL A 597 17.12 93.28 49.82
CA VAL A 597 18.16 94.08 49.16
C VAL A 597 17.54 95.20 48.33
N ILE A 598 16.51 94.90 47.52
CA ILE A 598 15.79 95.91 46.73
C ILE A 598 15.16 96.96 47.65
N TRP A 599 14.49 96.53 48.73
CA TRP A 599 13.91 97.43 49.72
C TRP A 599 14.96 98.36 50.34
N PHE A 600 16.15 97.85 50.68
CA PHE A 600 17.21 98.68 51.27
C PHE A 600 17.71 99.77 50.30
N ILE A 601 17.76 99.46 49.00
CA ILE A 601 18.25 100.36 47.95
C ILE A 601 17.19 101.40 47.55
N GLU A 602 15.93 100.98 47.38
CA GLU A 602 14.86 101.84 46.84
C GLU A 602 14.14 102.66 47.92
N ARG A 603 14.13 102.21 49.19
CA ARG A 603 13.47 102.91 50.30
C ARG A 603 13.84 104.39 50.47
N PRO A 604 15.09 104.84 50.29
CA PRO A 604 15.44 106.25 50.47
C PRO A 604 14.90 107.16 49.36
N ILE A 605 14.55 106.61 48.19
CA ILE A 605 14.33 107.37 46.95
C ILE A 605 12.88 107.26 46.45
N ASN A 606 12.25 106.11 46.65
CA ASN A 606 10.95 105.81 46.08
C ASN A 606 9.85 105.87 47.15
N GLU A 607 8.86 106.77 46.96
CA GLU A 607 7.79 107.01 47.95
C GLU A 607 6.94 105.76 48.22
N GLU A 608 6.84 104.84 47.26
CA GLU A 608 6.11 103.57 47.40
C GLU A 608 6.72 102.63 48.46
N PHE A 609 8.00 102.78 48.80
CA PHE A 609 8.69 102.00 49.84
C PHE A 609 8.73 102.69 51.21
N GLN A 610 8.10 103.87 51.34
CA GLN A 610 8.06 104.66 52.58
C GLN A 610 6.71 104.59 53.32
N GLY A 611 5.81 103.69 52.90
CA GLY A 611 4.52 103.43 53.54
C GLY A 611 4.60 102.78 54.93
N SER A 612 3.47 102.32 55.45
CA SER A 612 3.38 101.61 56.73
C SER A 612 4.21 100.31 56.75
N PRO A 613 4.62 99.78 57.93
CA PRO A 613 5.45 98.57 58.01
C PRO A 613 4.87 97.35 57.27
N SER A 614 3.55 97.20 57.22
CA SER A 614 2.87 96.14 56.46
C SER A 614 2.95 96.34 54.95
N GLU A 615 2.85 97.58 54.48
CA GLU A 615 2.97 97.91 53.05
C GLU A 615 4.40 97.68 52.58
N GLN A 616 5.41 98.02 53.39
CA GLN A 616 6.82 97.75 53.09
C GLN A 616 7.12 96.25 52.95
N ILE A 617 6.57 95.40 53.83
CA ILE A 617 6.69 93.94 53.72
C ILE A 617 5.99 93.43 52.47
N GLY A 618 4.80 93.95 52.15
CA GLY A 618 4.09 93.63 50.91
C GLY A 618 4.94 93.96 49.67
N MET A 619 5.59 95.12 49.66
CA MET A 619 6.45 95.55 48.55
C MET A 619 7.72 94.71 48.39
N ILE A 620 8.32 94.25 49.50
CA ILE A 620 9.44 93.28 49.47
C ILE A 620 9.05 92.02 48.70
N PHE A 621 7.90 91.42 49.03
CA PHE A 621 7.43 90.20 48.36
C PHE A 621 6.97 90.46 46.93
N TRP A 622 6.27 91.58 46.68
CA TRP A 622 5.78 91.95 45.36
C TRP A 622 6.90 92.17 44.34
N TYR A 623 7.96 92.87 44.74
CA TYR A 623 9.12 93.11 43.87
C TYR A 623 9.99 91.86 43.68
N SER A 624 10.20 91.04 44.71
CA SER A 624 10.84 89.73 44.54
C SER A 624 10.06 88.83 43.58
N PHE A 625 8.72 88.82 43.67
CA PHE A 625 7.87 88.02 42.77
C PHE A 625 7.94 88.54 41.34
N SER A 626 7.88 89.87 41.18
CA SER A 626 7.97 90.52 39.88
C SER A 626 9.33 90.27 39.21
N THR A 627 10.43 90.23 39.96
CA THR A 627 11.76 89.94 39.39
C THR A 627 11.94 88.48 38.96
N LEU A 628 11.34 87.51 39.67
CA LEU A 628 11.39 86.10 39.28
C LEU A 628 10.47 85.75 38.11
N VAL A 629 9.33 86.43 37.98
CA VAL A 629 8.26 86.04 37.04
C VAL A 629 8.19 86.97 35.82
N PHE A 630 8.71 88.21 35.89
CA PHE A 630 8.63 89.20 34.80
C PHE A 630 9.99 89.83 34.43
N SER A 631 10.33 89.76 33.14
CA SER A 631 11.34 90.60 32.48
C SER A 631 10.86 92.05 32.45
N HIS A 632 11.65 92.98 33.01
CA HIS A 632 11.26 94.35 33.37
C HIS A 632 10.61 95.21 32.26
N SER A 633 9.56 95.96 32.60
CA SER A 633 9.17 97.20 31.88
C SER A 633 9.45 98.44 32.73
N LYS A 634 10.50 99.18 32.35
CA LYS A 634 10.81 100.61 32.57
C LYS A 634 10.25 101.31 33.84
N TYR A 635 11.15 101.69 34.75
CA TYR A 635 11.50 103.07 35.18
C TYR A 635 12.28 102.99 36.50
N SER A 636 13.62 102.92 36.44
CA SER A 636 14.51 103.18 37.57
C SER A 636 15.57 104.16 37.11
N MET A 637 15.52 105.38 37.65
CA MET A 637 16.30 106.53 37.21
C MET A 637 17.63 106.63 37.99
N PHE A 638 18.51 105.63 37.94
CA PHE A 638 19.93 105.75 38.35
C PHE A 638 20.82 104.64 37.77
N ASN A 639 22.06 104.98 37.38
CA ASN A 639 23.05 104.10 36.74
C ASN A 639 23.66 103.01 37.66
N LEU A 640 23.36 102.97 38.97
CA LEU A 640 23.88 101.92 39.87
C LEU A 640 23.04 100.61 39.86
N ASN A 641 21.73 100.68 39.61
CA ASN A 641 20.88 99.49 39.52
C ASN A 641 21.11 98.70 38.22
N ASN A 642 21.49 99.39 37.14
CA ASN A 642 21.95 98.70 35.93
C ASN A 642 23.27 97.97 36.17
N LEU A 643 24.12 98.42 37.10
CA LEU A 643 25.38 97.74 37.42
C LEU A 643 25.16 96.47 38.24
N SER A 644 24.28 96.42 39.25
CA SER A 644 24.02 95.18 40.00
C SER A 644 23.34 94.10 39.14
N VAL A 645 22.45 94.49 38.23
CA VAL A 645 21.80 93.56 37.29
C VAL A 645 22.70 93.23 36.09
N SER A 646 23.53 94.16 35.58
CA SER A 646 24.47 93.87 34.48
C SER A 646 25.76 93.17 34.91
N PHE A 647 26.21 93.30 36.16
CA PHE A 647 27.39 92.58 36.67
C PHE A 647 27.11 91.07 36.80
N ILE A 648 25.85 90.70 37.04
CA ILE A 648 25.42 89.29 37.06
C ILE A 648 25.27 88.76 35.62
N GLN A 649 24.94 89.60 34.64
CA GLN A 649 24.76 89.17 33.26
C GLN A 649 26.06 89.09 32.43
N ASN A 650 27.10 89.87 32.77
CA ASN A 650 28.39 89.84 32.06
C ASN A 650 29.44 88.87 32.62
N HIS A 651 29.14 88.13 33.70
CA HIS A 651 30.01 87.08 34.24
C HIS A 651 29.43 85.66 34.11
N ILE A 652 28.34 85.49 33.35
CA ILE A 652 27.74 84.19 33.01
C ILE A 652 27.57 84.11 31.48
N VAL A 653 28.62 84.43 30.72
CA VAL A 653 28.90 83.86 29.39
C VAL A 653 30.43 83.80 29.24
N ASN A 654 31.03 82.88 29.99
CA ASN A 654 32.17 82.04 29.63
C ASN A 654 32.27 80.90 30.63
#